data_AF-A0A0J8QTS8-F1
#
_entry.id   AF-A0A0J8QTS8-F1
#
_cell.length_a   1.000
_cell.length_b   1.000
_cell.length_c   1.000
_cell.angle_alpha   90.00
_cell.angle_beta   90.00
_cell.angle_gamma   90.00
#
_symmetry.space_group_name_H-M   'P 1'
#
loop_
_entity.id
_entity.type
_entity.pdbx_description
1 polymer ?
#
loop_
_entity_poly.entity_id
_entity_poly.type
_entity_poly.pdbx_seq_one_letter_code
_entity_poly.pdbx_strand_id
1 'polypeptide(L)'
;MCDRELEQRAKLLARQKELKQRIEHRGSDENKSEGHEDFKLVVEDADLPEEDYQCSYCKVYSYLTQFRCHKKGKILCLLHADNHTCCDEDVSRRLLGPNHSLRYRMSDEDIAACTQKVEDRARIPEAWGEKLERILEDEPKPSLKAMHSLLSEGEKIPYHLPGLQDLATFVQRCDKWVEEANNYITRKQQNRRKNEKLWRKGNAAKAAQLEERDRELRNIDKIHALLAEAENLSFDCPQIVSLREKVAEIQKFQGDAQAVLCNPHVTSTQEVEELVELGKSFNVDVPEVDKLERVLRQMRWNDEARRRREQYQTLDDCREFIKQGEELGLAETNEHLLHFRDLYRHGETWEAKAKELMSVEAVHYQQLEALSAQAARFPVSPETLAAVEAILTKQREAQKQISNFYEKSKSSDFRMRPHYKDVRELMESLSQLNSKPTGTIDLEREQKRHEDWMRRGKKLFGKANAPLHILKMHMQYVEKKNSFCFDLEDRCRPPVEPASRETTPEGGESHSWVYALKEKDVFCICRQQEAGLMIECEVCHEWYHGKCLKIARGKVKEYDSYTCPICDWRVKIPRDAARPKLEDLIEWQAEIPDLPFQPDEEQILEAIIDKASAFRDFIRSFTNSTCTTAEEVPTQIFYLRKIEVPRPTPLQPAPLKRSDTPTGEHGSISAGNTTTPPTLPPIPASQPPSSFSGSNPFSLATSDGGPPYATGPGAFLPQDGNSHSPTFASTPPATRHPGLDQALFSPPDFNRSNPLRSRSPPDLAKDDAGVGVDIDHSNPFGSSPRPNMDELFADLTNQDVEPVEEISHANEALEALKTAQNCSSRDRSMSESRDGLGDAHQENGLMDGLGQSGNDATNALEDEFLS
;
A
#
# COMPACT_ATOMS: atom_id res chain seq x y z
N MET A 1 -13.04 8.48 104.54
CA MET A 1 -12.89 9.75 105.32
C MET A 1 -14.24 10.19 105.85
N CYS A 2 -15.22 10.34 104.95
CA CYS A 2 -16.66 10.45 105.22
C CYS A 2 -17.10 9.75 106.51
N ASP A 3 -17.02 8.42 106.50
CA ASP A 3 -17.21 7.47 107.61
C ASP A 3 -16.70 7.97 108.96
N ARG A 4 -15.45 8.45 109.05
CA ARG A 4 -14.86 8.95 110.31
C ARG A 4 -15.53 10.24 110.81
N GLU A 5 -15.93 11.12 109.90
CA GLU A 5 -16.63 12.37 110.25
C GLU A 5 -18.08 12.08 110.65
N LEU A 6 -18.80 11.29 109.85
CA LEU A 6 -20.17 10.86 110.12
C LEU A 6 -20.26 10.06 111.43
N GLU A 7 -19.32 9.16 111.71
CA GLU A 7 -19.28 8.40 112.96
C GLU A 7 -19.02 9.31 114.17
N GLN A 8 -18.17 10.35 114.04
CA GLN A 8 -17.95 11.32 115.12
C GLN A 8 -19.16 12.24 115.35
N ARG A 9 -19.83 12.67 114.28
CA ARG A 9 -21.10 13.42 114.35
C ARG A 9 -22.18 12.59 115.04
N ALA A 10 -22.38 11.36 114.57
CA ALA A 10 -23.34 10.42 115.14
C ALA A 10 -23.04 10.08 116.61
N LYS A 11 -21.77 9.90 116.99
CA LYS A 11 -21.37 9.68 118.40
C LYS A 11 -21.75 10.85 119.30
N LEU A 12 -21.50 12.10 118.89
CA LEU A 12 -21.84 13.28 119.71
C LEU A 12 -23.36 13.48 119.81
N LEU A 13 -24.11 13.30 118.72
CA LEU A 13 -25.57 13.39 118.71
C LEU A 13 -26.25 12.25 119.49
N ALA A 14 -25.72 11.02 119.40
CA ALA A 14 -26.18 9.89 120.22
C ALA A 14 -25.92 10.14 121.71
N ARG A 15 -24.77 10.73 122.05
CA ARG A 15 -24.41 11.11 123.43
C ARG A 15 -25.31 12.21 124.00
N GLN A 16 -25.64 13.22 123.20
CA GLN A 16 -26.66 14.22 123.53
C GLN A 16 -28.03 13.57 123.81
N LYS A 17 -28.48 12.68 122.92
CA LYS A 17 -29.75 11.95 123.05
C LYS A 17 -29.77 11.07 124.30
N GLU A 18 -28.67 10.39 124.60
CA GLU A 18 -28.50 9.59 125.83
C GLU A 18 -28.62 10.46 127.09
N LEU A 19 -27.95 11.62 127.13
CA LEU A 19 -28.05 12.57 128.25
C LEU A 19 -29.47 13.12 128.42
N LYS A 20 -30.16 13.40 127.30
CA LYS A 20 -31.56 13.87 127.29
C LYS A 20 -32.49 12.84 127.92
N GLN A 21 -32.41 11.59 127.47
CA GLN A 21 -33.15 10.47 128.02
C GLN A 21 -32.82 10.20 129.50
N ARG A 22 -31.55 10.32 129.91
CA ARG A 22 -31.12 10.19 131.31
C ARG A 22 -31.69 11.29 132.23
N ILE A 23 -31.98 12.47 131.71
CA ILE A 23 -32.59 13.59 132.45
C ILE A 23 -34.11 13.42 132.49
N GLU A 24 -34.74 13.12 131.36
CA GLU A 24 -36.18 12.82 131.25
C GLU A 24 -36.59 11.69 132.20
N HIS A 25 -35.79 10.61 132.29
CA HIS A 25 -36.04 9.47 133.16
C HIS A 25 -35.73 9.71 134.65
N ARG A 26 -35.20 10.89 135.00
CA ARG A 26 -34.88 11.31 136.38
C ARG A 26 -35.77 12.45 136.89
N GLY A 27 -36.58 13.04 136.02
CA GLY A 27 -37.47 14.18 136.30
C GLY A 27 -38.92 13.77 136.59
N SER A 28 -39.17 12.66 137.28
CA SER A 28 -40.52 12.18 137.58
C SER A 28 -41.17 12.81 138.82
N ASP A 29 -40.42 13.56 139.63
CA ASP A 29 -40.91 14.24 140.84
C ASP A 29 -40.67 15.76 140.78
N GLU A 30 -41.79 16.50 140.83
CA GLU A 30 -41.96 17.92 141.21
C GLU A 30 -40.85 18.95 140.92
N ASN A 31 -40.67 19.34 139.64
CA ASN A 31 -40.82 20.75 139.26
C ASN A 31 -40.95 21.00 137.75
N LYS A 32 -41.44 22.20 137.37
CA LYS A 32 -41.40 22.69 135.99
C LYS A 32 -40.28 23.73 135.78
N SER A 33 -39.96 23.95 134.50
CA SER A 33 -39.06 24.97 133.93
C SER A 33 -37.55 24.86 134.23
N GLU A 34 -36.87 24.07 133.40
CA GLU A 34 -35.87 24.63 132.47
C GLU A 34 -36.08 23.98 131.09
N GLY A 35 -36.04 24.78 130.02
CA GLY A 35 -36.23 24.28 128.66
C GLY A 35 -34.91 23.73 128.12
N HIS A 36 -34.72 22.41 128.16
CA HIS A 36 -33.57 21.74 127.54
C HIS A 36 -33.73 21.65 126.02
N GLU A 37 -33.56 22.81 125.37
CA GLU A 37 -33.36 22.91 123.93
C GLU A 37 -32.01 22.26 123.55
N ASP A 38 -32.03 21.56 122.43
CA ASP A 38 -30.83 20.95 121.86
C ASP A 38 -29.83 22.03 121.39
N PHE A 39 -28.52 21.78 121.47
CA PHE A 39 -27.55 22.76 120.96
C PHE A 39 -27.85 23.05 119.48
N LYS A 40 -27.73 24.32 119.08
CA LYS A 40 -28.11 24.72 117.72
C LYS A 40 -27.18 24.08 116.70
N LEU A 41 -27.69 23.19 115.86
CA LEU A 41 -26.97 22.74 114.66
C LEU A 41 -27.05 23.87 113.63
N VAL A 42 -25.90 24.30 113.11
CA VAL A 42 -25.78 25.38 112.12
C VAL A 42 -24.96 24.87 110.95
N VAL A 43 -25.59 24.68 109.79
CA VAL A 43 -24.87 24.46 108.53
C VAL A 43 -24.44 25.82 107.99
N GLU A 44 -23.13 26.03 107.84
CA GLU A 44 -22.54 27.29 107.38
C GLU A 44 -21.28 26.99 106.56
N ASP A 45 -21.45 26.90 105.23
CA ASP A 45 -20.34 26.79 104.28
C ASP A 45 -19.71 28.17 104.04
N ALA A 46 -19.02 28.66 105.07
CA ALA A 46 -18.21 29.87 105.01
C ALA A 46 -16.79 29.58 105.54
N ASP A 47 -15.81 30.28 104.97
CA ASP A 47 -14.46 30.32 105.50
C ASP A 47 -14.39 31.21 106.76
N LEU A 48 -13.53 30.81 107.70
CA LEU A 48 -13.30 31.48 108.97
C LEU A 48 -11.84 31.95 109.07
N PRO A 49 -11.51 32.84 110.02
CA PRO A 49 -10.13 33.04 110.48
C PRO A 49 -9.48 31.71 110.88
N GLU A 50 -8.16 31.60 110.69
CA GLU A 50 -7.44 30.34 110.93
C GLU A 50 -7.53 29.87 112.40
N GLU A 51 -7.51 30.83 113.33
CA GLU A 51 -7.68 30.61 114.77
C GLU A 51 -9.05 29.99 115.10
N ASP A 52 -10.11 30.36 114.36
CA ASP A 52 -11.48 29.86 114.51
C ASP A 52 -11.69 28.44 113.94
N TYR A 53 -10.64 27.79 113.42
CA TYR A 53 -10.66 26.36 113.10
C TYR A 53 -10.04 25.48 114.18
N GLN A 54 -9.17 26.01 115.05
CA GLN A 54 -8.39 25.19 115.98
C GLN A 54 -9.19 24.79 117.22
N CYS A 55 -9.15 23.49 117.57
CA CYS A 55 -9.68 23.01 118.83
C CYS A 55 -8.90 23.61 120.01
N SER A 56 -9.58 24.32 120.91
CA SER A 56 -8.99 25.02 122.06
C SER A 56 -8.11 24.13 122.93
N TYR A 57 -8.43 22.84 123.02
CA TYR A 57 -7.67 21.83 123.78
C TYR A 57 -6.49 21.26 122.98
N CYS A 58 -6.75 20.48 121.91
CA CYS A 58 -5.70 19.74 121.20
C CYS A 58 -5.02 20.48 120.03
N LYS A 59 -5.45 21.72 119.72
CA LYS A 59 -4.97 22.57 118.61
C LYS A 59 -5.13 22.01 117.19
N VAL A 60 -5.72 20.83 117.03
CA VAL A 60 -6.06 20.25 115.71
C VAL A 60 -7.17 21.07 115.04
N TYR A 61 -7.08 21.21 113.71
CA TYR A 61 -8.06 21.92 112.88
C TYR A 61 -9.35 21.12 112.74
N SER A 62 -10.46 21.70 113.18
CA SER A 62 -11.83 21.22 113.04
C SER A 62 -12.51 21.93 111.88
N TYR A 63 -12.29 21.43 110.66
CA TYR A 63 -12.76 22.05 109.41
C TYR A 63 -14.21 21.69 109.04
N LEU A 64 -14.54 20.40 109.04
CA LEU A 64 -15.89 19.91 108.65
C LEU A 64 -16.94 20.13 109.75
N THR A 65 -16.55 20.00 111.02
CA THR A 65 -17.45 20.16 112.18
C THR A 65 -16.77 20.81 113.37
N GLN A 66 -17.43 21.77 114.00
CA GLN A 66 -16.95 22.50 115.18
C GLN A 66 -18.01 22.54 116.28
N PHE A 67 -17.64 22.22 117.52
CA PHE A 67 -18.46 22.50 118.69
C PHE A 67 -18.06 23.87 119.27
N ARG A 68 -18.95 24.86 119.18
CA ARG A 68 -18.68 26.26 119.58
C ARG A 68 -19.34 26.59 120.92
N CYS A 69 -18.60 27.24 121.81
CA CYS A 69 -19.05 27.70 123.13
C CYS A 69 -19.21 29.23 123.14
N HIS A 70 -20.46 29.70 123.09
CA HIS A 70 -20.78 31.14 123.07
C HIS A 70 -20.48 31.85 124.40
N LYS A 71 -20.34 31.10 125.50
CA LYS A 71 -20.01 31.65 126.84
C LYS A 71 -18.54 32.04 127.04
N LYS A 72 -17.60 31.42 126.32
CA LYS A 72 -16.15 31.71 126.45
C LYS A 72 -15.42 31.86 125.12
N GLY A 73 -16.15 31.94 123.99
CA GLY A 73 -15.58 32.02 122.64
C GLY A 73 -14.79 30.78 122.20
N LYS A 74 -14.81 29.68 122.97
CA LYS A 74 -13.95 28.52 122.72
C LYS A 74 -14.57 27.57 121.71
N ILE A 75 -13.74 27.10 120.79
CA ILE A 75 -14.09 26.08 119.80
C ILE A 75 -13.44 24.75 120.20
N LEU A 76 -14.15 23.62 120.04
CA LEU A 76 -13.67 22.27 120.26
C LEU A 76 -14.00 21.38 119.05
N CYS A 77 -13.14 20.40 118.76
CA CYS A 77 -13.46 19.33 117.83
C CYS A 77 -14.36 18.27 118.51
N LEU A 78 -15.10 17.49 117.71
CA LEU A 78 -16.07 16.48 118.17
C LEU A 78 -15.53 15.56 119.29
N LEU A 79 -14.30 15.05 119.14
CA LEU A 79 -13.65 14.16 120.12
C LEU A 79 -13.43 14.76 121.52
N HIS A 80 -13.41 16.09 121.64
CA HIS A 80 -13.14 16.78 122.91
C HIS A 80 -14.36 17.54 123.47
N ALA A 81 -15.48 17.58 122.74
CA ALA A 81 -16.69 18.32 123.12
C ALA A 81 -17.35 17.78 124.41
N ASP A 82 -17.46 16.46 124.56
CA ASP A 82 -17.93 15.82 125.81
C ASP A 82 -16.86 15.93 126.91
N ASN A 83 -15.68 15.35 126.64
CA ASN A 83 -14.65 15.05 127.64
C ASN A 83 -13.92 16.27 128.24
N HIS A 84 -13.92 17.45 127.61
CA HIS A 84 -13.17 18.62 128.07
C HIS A 84 -14.03 19.87 128.25
N THR A 85 -13.75 20.64 129.30
CA THR A 85 -14.54 21.81 129.69
C THR A 85 -14.17 23.06 128.87
N CYS A 86 -15.04 23.44 127.93
CA CYS A 86 -15.00 24.76 127.27
C CYS A 86 -15.33 25.89 128.26
N CYS A 87 -16.40 25.72 129.05
CA CYS A 87 -16.92 26.62 130.06
C CYS A 87 -17.16 25.90 131.40
N ASP A 88 -17.64 26.63 132.39
CA ASP A 88 -17.86 26.16 133.77
C ASP A 88 -19.27 25.55 133.96
N GLU A 89 -19.84 25.01 132.88
CA GLU A 89 -21.12 24.29 132.89
C GLU A 89 -20.89 22.78 132.89
N ASP A 90 -21.73 22.05 133.62
CA ASP A 90 -21.75 20.58 133.59
C ASP A 90 -21.99 20.03 132.19
N VAL A 91 -21.48 18.81 131.94
CA VAL A 91 -21.62 18.07 130.66
C VAL A 91 -23.04 18.17 130.09
N SER A 92 -24.06 17.96 130.94
CA SER A 92 -25.47 18.05 130.56
C SER A 92 -25.87 19.42 130.01
N ARG A 93 -25.46 20.53 130.65
CA ARG A 93 -25.76 21.89 130.18
C ARG A 93 -24.88 22.32 128.99
N ARG A 94 -23.71 21.71 128.82
CA ARG A 94 -22.88 21.90 127.62
C ARG A 94 -23.49 21.22 126.39
N LEU A 95 -24.09 20.04 126.54
CA LEU A 95 -24.67 19.27 125.42
C LEU A 95 -26.19 19.44 125.24
N LEU A 96 -26.91 20.05 126.20
CA LEU A 96 -28.36 20.31 126.16
C LEU A 96 -28.69 21.73 126.64
N GLY A 97 -28.03 22.73 126.06
CA GLY A 97 -28.24 24.13 126.43
C GLY A 97 -27.86 25.12 125.32
N PRO A 98 -28.51 26.31 125.28
CA PRO A 98 -28.41 27.26 124.16
C PRO A 98 -27.05 27.97 124.07
N ASN A 99 -26.19 27.83 125.08
CA ASN A 99 -24.85 28.43 125.13
C ASN A 99 -23.83 27.75 124.20
N HIS A 100 -24.24 26.69 123.50
CA HIS A 100 -23.42 25.92 122.58
C HIS A 100 -24.12 25.70 121.23
N SER A 101 -23.32 25.53 120.17
CA SER A 101 -23.81 25.20 118.84
C SER A 101 -22.82 24.31 118.09
N LEU A 102 -23.34 23.39 117.29
CA LEU A 102 -22.55 22.52 116.43
C LEU A 102 -22.57 23.09 115.00
N ARG A 103 -21.45 23.68 114.58
CA ARG A 103 -21.27 24.21 113.21
C ARG A 103 -20.85 23.06 112.29
N TYR A 104 -21.63 22.79 111.27
CA TYR A 104 -21.28 21.94 110.13
C TYR A 104 -20.86 22.85 108.98
N ARG A 105 -19.72 22.57 108.33
CA ARG A 105 -19.42 23.23 107.04
C ARG A 105 -20.26 22.64 105.91
N MET A 106 -20.30 21.30 105.86
CA MET A 106 -21.06 20.51 104.89
C MET A 106 -22.06 19.62 105.66
N SER A 107 -23.24 19.36 105.10
CA SER A 107 -24.21 18.41 105.67
C SER A 107 -23.68 16.96 105.63
N ASP A 108 -24.40 16.01 106.21
CA ASP A 108 -24.01 14.58 106.12
C ASP A 108 -24.23 14.08 104.68
N GLU A 109 -25.29 14.56 104.04
CA GLU A 109 -25.66 14.32 102.65
C GLU A 109 -24.63 14.89 101.65
N ASP A 110 -24.12 16.11 101.89
CA ASP A 110 -23.09 16.73 101.04
C ASP A 110 -21.77 15.96 101.10
N ILE A 111 -21.38 15.47 102.28
CA ILE A 111 -20.15 14.69 102.44
C ILE A 111 -20.29 13.32 101.76
N ALA A 112 -21.44 12.67 101.87
CA ALA A 112 -21.75 11.43 101.15
C ALA A 112 -21.75 11.67 99.62
N ALA A 113 -22.45 12.69 99.13
CA ALA A 113 -22.51 13.02 97.70
C ALA A 113 -21.17 13.50 97.13
N CYS A 114 -20.31 14.12 97.93
CA CYS A 114 -18.92 14.42 97.55
C CYS A 114 -18.10 13.13 97.43
N THR A 115 -18.26 12.20 98.37
CA THR A 115 -17.55 10.91 98.37
C THR A 115 -17.96 10.05 97.17
N GLN A 116 -19.27 9.92 96.89
CA GLN A 116 -19.77 9.17 95.73
C GLN A 116 -19.20 9.72 94.40
N LYS A 117 -19.13 11.06 94.22
CA LYS A 117 -18.53 11.66 93.02
C LYS A 117 -17.04 11.32 92.83
N VAL A 118 -16.31 11.08 93.93
CA VAL A 118 -14.91 10.64 93.87
C VAL A 118 -14.83 9.15 93.55
N GLU A 119 -15.69 8.32 94.15
CA GLU A 119 -15.79 6.87 93.89
C GLU A 119 -16.20 6.59 92.44
N ASP A 120 -17.25 7.26 91.93
CA ASP A 120 -17.69 7.20 90.53
C ASP A 120 -16.55 7.56 89.57
N ARG A 121 -15.76 8.60 89.91
CA ARG A 121 -14.62 9.04 89.08
C ARG A 121 -13.45 8.05 89.13
N ALA A 122 -13.25 7.40 90.27
CA ALA A 122 -12.20 6.42 90.53
C ALA A 122 -12.49 5.04 89.93
N ARG A 123 -13.78 4.64 89.81
CA ARG A 123 -14.20 3.36 89.21
C ARG A 123 -14.17 3.34 87.68
N ILE A 124 -14.07 4.49 87.01
CA ILE A 124 -14.05 4.57 85.53
C ILE A 124 -13.01 3.64 84.85
N PRO A 125 -11.74 3.55 85.31
CA PRO A 125 -10.78 2.54 84.83
C PRO A 125 -11.23 1.09 84.99
N GLU A 126 -11.82 0.74 86.14
CA GLU A 126 -12.28 -0.62 86.46
C GLU A 126 -13.48 -0.99 85.58
N ALA A 127 -14.47 -0.09 85.45
CA ALA A 127 -15.64 -0.27 84.60
C ALA A 127 -15.30 -0.36 83.10
N TRP A 128 -14.19 0.23 82.67
CA TRP A 128 -13.65 0.02 81.32
C TRP A 128 -13.02 -1.38 81.17
N GLY A 129 -12.28 -1.84 82.18
CA GLY A 129 -11.74 -3.21 82.22
C GLY A 129 -12.83 -4.28 82.19
N GLU A 130 -13.84 -4.17 83.07
CA GLU A 130 -15.05 -5.02 83.08
C GLU A 130 -15.78 -5.05 81.72
N LYS A 131 -15.67 -3.98 80.93
CA LYS A 131 -16.28 -3.88 79.59
C LYS A 131 -15.39 -4.51 78.51
N LEU A 132 -14.07 -4.42 78.62
CA LEU A 132 -13.13 -5.12 77.75
C LEU A 132 -13.26 -6.63 77.90
N GLU A 133 -13.20 -7.15 79.13
CA GLU A 133 -13.32 -8.58 79.42
C GLU A 133 -14.65 -9.13 78.89
N ARG A 134 -15.77 -8.48 79.19
CA ARG A 134 -17.10 -8.87 78.71
C ARG A 134 -17.21 -8.96 77.19
N ILE A 135 -16.62 -8.01 76.45
CA ILE A 135 -16.65 -8.03 74.98
C ILE A 135 -15.84 -9.22 74.42
N LEU A 136 -14.76 -9.61 75.10
CA LEU A 136 -13.93 -10.76 74.72
C LEU A 136 -14.53 -12.12 75.15
N GLU A 137 -15.38 -12.14 76.18
CA GLU A 137 -16.13 -13.33 76.62
C GLU A 137 -17.42 -13.56 75.80
N ASP A 138 -18.19 -12.49 75.52
CA ASP A 138 -19.47 -12.57 74.79
C ASP A 138 -19.29 -12.77 73.27
N GLU A 139 -18.31 -12.10 72.64
CA GLU A 139 -18.04 -12.20 71.19
C GLU A 139 -16.70 -12.91 70.92
N PRO A 140 -16.66 -14.20 70.50
CA PRO A 140 -15.41 -14.91 70.18
C PRO A 140 -14.74 -14.42 68.88
N LYS A 141 -15.41 -13.53 68.15
CA LYS A 141 -14.86 -12.67 67.10
C LYS A 141 -15.48 -11.28 67.25
N PRO A 142 -14.92 -10.40 68.12
CA PRO A 142 -15.53 -9.12 68.40
C PRO A 142 -15.62 -8.25 67.15
N SER A 143 -16.71 -7.50 67.01
CA SER A 143 -16.88 -6.60 65.88
C SER A 143 -15.86 -5.44 65.93
N LEU A 144 -15.20 -5.14 64.81
CA LEU A 144 -14.16 -4.10 64.75
C LEU A 144 -14.68 -2.72 65.20
N LYS A 145 -15.97 -2.45 64.97
CA LYS A 145 -16.66 -1.23 65.43
C LYS A 145 -16.79 -1.14 66.96
N ALA A 146 -17.04 -2.26 67.65
CA ALA A 146 -17.09 -2.28 69.11
C ALA A 146 -15.72 -2.01 69.73
N MET A 147 -14.67 -2.59 69.15
CA MET A 147 -13.28 -2.38 69.59
C MET A 147 -12.81 -0.94 69.37
N HIS A 148 -13.16 -0.31 68.25
CA HIS A 148 -12.94 1.13 68.03
C HIS A 148 -13.64 2.02 69.07
N SER A 149 -14.89 1.69 69.44
CA SER A 149 -15.60 2.42 70.52
C SER A 149 -14.87 2.27 71.85
N LEU A 150 -14.48 1.04 72.21
CA LEU A 150 -13.82 0.74 73.47
C LEU A 150 -12.43 1.39 73.58
N LEU A 151 -11.65 1.38 72.49
CA LEU A 151 -10.36 2.09 72.40
C LEU A 151 -10.56 3.59 72.60
N SER A 152 -11.50 4.20 71.87
CA SER A 152 -11.79 5.63 72.01
C SER A 152 -12.37 6.00 73.38
N GLU A 153 -13.06 5.09 74.07
CA GLU A 153 -13.46 5.29 75.47
C GLU A 153 -12.24 5.27 76.41
N GLY A 154 -11.31 4.33 76.21
CA GLY A 154 -10.09 4.19 77.00
C GLY A 154 -9.13 5.37 76.87
N GLU A 155 -8.90 5.88 75.66
CA GLU A 155 -8.07 7.05 75.38
C GLU A 155 -8.54 8.34 76.10
N LYS A 156 -9.84 8.42 76.45
CA LYS A 156 -10.42 9.57 77.16
C LYS A 156 -10.24 9.49 78.68
N ILE A 157 -9.71 8.39 79.21
CA ILE A 157 -9.50 8.17 80.65
C ILE A 157 -8.07 8.64 81.00
N PRO A 158 -7.88 9.67 81.84
CA PRO A 158 -6.56 10.22 82.19
C PRO A 158 -5.87 9.35 83.27
N TYR A 159 -5.70 8.06 82.98
CA TYR A 159 -5.08 7.07 83.86
C TYR A 159 -4.47 5.94 83.00
N HIS A 160 -3.44 5.26 83.51
CA HIS A 160 -2.81 4.15 82.79
C HIS A 160 -3.70 2.89 82.86
N LEU A 161 -4.35 2.55 81.76
CA LEU A 161 -5.16 1.34 81.60
C LEU A 161 -4.30 0.16 81.10
N PRO A 162 -4.14 -0.92 81.88
CA PRO A 162 -3.56 -2.17 81.37
C PRO A 162 -4.36 -2.70 80.16
N GLY A 163 -3.69 -3.29 79.17
CA GLY A 163 -4.34 -3.82 77.96
C GLY A 163 -4.77 -2.78 76.92
N LEU A 164 -4.83 -1.48 77.24
CA LEU A 164 -5.22 -0.44 76.27
C LEU A 164 -4.25 -0.36 75.08
N GLN A 165 -2.95 -0.47 75.33
CA GLN A 165 -1.93 -0.47 74.27
C GLN A 165 -2.01 -1.73 73.40
N ASP A 166 -2.39 -2.88 73.97
CA ASP A 166 -2.55 -4.13 73.24
C ASP A 166 -3.81 -4.08 72.35
N LEU A 167 -4.92 -3.55 72.89
CA LEU A 167 -6.13 -3.24 72.12
C LEU A 167 -5.85 -2.26 70.98
N ALA A 168 -5.11 -1.17 71.24
CA ALA A 168 -4.73 -0.21 70.20
C ALA A 168 -3.91 -0.87 69.08
N THR A 169 -2.95 -1.72 69.44
CA THR A 169 -2.08 -2.44 68.49
C THR A 169 -2.87 -3.48 67.68
N PHE A 170 -3.84 -4.14 68.31
CA PHE A 170 -4.74 -5.10 67.65
C PHE A 170 -5.69 -4.40 66.67
N VAL A 171 -6.34 -3.31 67.09
CA VAL A 171 -7.25 -2.51 66.23
C VAL A 171 -6.49 -1.97 65.02
N GLN A 172 -5.28 -1.43 65.19
CA GLN A 172 -4.43 -0.97 64.08
C GLN A 172 -4.09 -2.09 63.08
N ARG A 173 -3.91 -3.34 63.53
CA ARG A 173 -3.70 -4.48 62.63
C ARG A 173 -4.96 -4.87 61.87
N CYS A 174 -6.13 -4.81 62.53
CA CYS A 174 -7.42 -5.06 61.88
C CYS A 174 -7.76 -3.96 60.86
N ASP A 175 -7.49 -2.69 61.16
CA ASP A 175 -7.65 -1.58 60.23
C ASP A 175 -6.74 -1.72 59.01
N LYS A 176 -5.46 -2.07 59.21
CA LYS A 176 -4.53 -2.37 58.11
C LYS A 176 -5.03 -3.52 57.24
N TRP A 177 -5.59 -4.58 57.83
CA TRP A 177 -6.22 -5.66 57.08
C TRP A 177 -7.43 -5.15 56.28
N VAL A 178 -8.26 -4.29 56.86
CA VAL A 178 -9.42 -3.67 56.17
C VAL A 178 -8.97 -2.77 55.02
N GLU A 179 -7.89 -1.99 55.17
CA GLU A 179 -7.28 -1.24 54.06
C GLU A 179 -6.82 -2.17 52.92
N GLU A 180 -6.12 -3.25 53.25
CA GLU A 180 -5.65 -4.23 52.25
C GLU A 180 -6.84 -4.93 51.56
N ALA A 181 -7.86 -5.37 52.30
CA ALA A 181 -9.09 -5.95 51.74
C ALA A 181 -9.84 -4.96 50.82
N ASN A 182 -9.96 -3.69 51.23
CA ASN A 182 -10.62 -2.65 50.44
C ASN A 182 -9.95 -2.44 49.07
N ASN A 183 -8.64 -2.71 48.91
CA ASN A 183 -7.97 -2.64 47.61
C ASN A 183 -8.51 -3.65 46.58
N TYR A 184 -9.10 -4.77 47.01
CA TYR A 184 -9.66 -5.80 46.11
C TYR A 184 -11.19 -5.68 45.96
N ILE A 185 -11.88 -5.15 46.97
CA ILE A 185 -13.33 -4.87 46.95
C ILE A 185 -13.65 -3.60 46.16
N THR A 186 -13.06 -2.46 46.53
CA THR A 186 -13.51 -1.12 46.11
C THR A 186 -12.92 -0.66 44.77
N ARG A 187 -12.20 -1.54 44.06
CA ARG A 187 -11.26 -1.23 42.96
C ARG A 187 -11.94 -0.80 41.66
N LYS A 188 -12.64 0.35 41.67
CA LYS A 188 -13.32 0.90 40.48
C LYS A 188 -12.34 1.08 39.30
N GLN A 189 -12.80 0.62 38.14
CA GLN A 189 -12.14 0.51 36.83
C GLN A 189 -11.42 1.78 36.28
N GLN A 190 -11.58 2.95 36.93
CA GLN A 190 -11.15 4.26 36.42
C GLN A 190 -9.62 4.47 36.37
N ASN A 191 -8.84 3.75 37.18
CA ASN A 191 -7.40 4.05 37.32
C ASN A 191 -6.60 3.75 36.02
N ARG A 192 -7.11 2.85 35.16
CA ARG A 192 -6.51 2.47 33.87
C ARG A 192 -6.36 3.65 32.90
N ARG A 193 -7.37 4.53 32.78
CA ARG A 193 -7.38 5.63 31.78
C ARG A 193 -6.55 6.85 32.18
N LYS A 194 -6.22 7.06 33.45
CA LYS A 194 -5.38 8.19 33.89
C LYS A 194 -3.88 7.88 33.82
N ASN A 195 -3.47 6.64 34.08
CA ASN A 195 -2.06 6.27 34.17
C ASN A 195 -1.36 6.13 32.80
N GLU A 196 -2.11 5.84 31.74
CA GLU A 196 -1.58 5.66 30.38
C GLU A 196 -0.78 6.88 29.86
N LYS A 197 -1.17 8.10 30.24
CA LYS A 197 -0.44 9.34 29.89
C LYS A 197 0.90 9.50 30.61
N LEU A 198 1.15 8.78 31.72
CA LEU A 198 2.42 8.79 32.45
C LEU A 198 3.39 7.73 31.93
N TRP A 199 2.88 6.61 31.40
CA TRP A 199 3.68 5.48 30.87
C TRP A 199 4.72 5.92 29.82
N ARG A 200 4.37 6.90 28.96
CA ARG A 200 5.23 7.38 27.87
C ARG A 200 6.33 8.36 28.29
N LYS A 201 6.52 8.66 29.58
CA LYS A 201 7.53 9.64 30.05
C LYS A 201 8.16 9.33 31.42
N GLY A 202 7.99 8.09 31.91
CA GLY A 202 8.53 7.62 33.19
C GLY A 202 9.88 6.89 33.07
N ASN A 203 10.64 6.85 34.17
CA ASN A 203 11.86 6.04 34.25
C ASN A 203 11.51 4.54 34.36
N ALA A 204 12.10 3.69 33.52
CA ALA A 204 11.64 2.31 33.29
C ALA A 204 11.55 1.45 34.56
N ALA A 205 12.53 1.55 35.47
CA ALA A 205 12.50 0.83 36.75
C ALA A 205 11.28 1.18 37.63
N LYS A 206 10.80 2.45 37.56
CA LYS A 206 9.63 2.91 38.31
C LYS A 206 8.31 2.52 37.64
N ALA A 207 8.31 2.28 36.32
CA ALA A 207 7.19 1.66 35.62
C ALA A 207 7.08 0.17 36.02
N ALA A 208 8.19 -0.57 35.98
CA ALA A 208 8.24 -1.98 36.37
C ALA A 208 7.75 -2.22 37.81
N GLN A 209 8.26 -1.47 38.79
CA GLN A 209 7.79 -1.56 40.19
C GLN A 209 6.30 -1.26 40.36
N LEU A 210 5.74 -0.36 39.54
CA LEU A 210 4.34 0.03 39.61
C LEU A 210 3.43 -0.99 38.90
N GLU A 211 3.91 -1.63 37.83
CA GLU A 211 3.25 -2.77 37.18
C GLU A 211 3.27 -4.02 38.07
N GLU A 212 4.42 -4.32 38.69
CA GLU A 212 4.58 -5.43 39.64
C GLU A 212 3.59 -5.29 40.80
N ARG A 213 3.56 -4.14 41.47
CA ARG A 213 2.57 -3.84 42.52
C ARG A 213 1.12 -3.86 42.01
N ASP A 214 0.87 -3.59 40.73
CA ASP A 214 -0.48 -3.65 40.14
C ASP A 214 -0.91 -5.09 39.80
N ARG A 215 0.04 -5.95 39.42
CA ARG A 215 -0.12 -7.40 39.24
C ARG A 215 -0.31 -8.11 40.58
N GLU A 216 0.43 -7.71 41.63
CA GLU A 216 0.20 -8.19 42.99
C GLU A 216 -1.24 -7.91 43.46
N LEU A 217 -1.77 -6.71 43.20
CA LEU A 217 -3.15 -6.31 43.46
C LEU A 217 -4.19 -6.92 42.48
N ARG A 218 -3.78 -7.90 41.68
CA ARG A 218 -4.62 -8.72 40.81
C ARG A 218 -4.49 -10.22 41.08
N ASN A 219 -3.54 -10.66 41.92
CA ASN A 219 -3.41 -12.08 42.24
C ASN A 219 -4.49 -12.54 43.25
N ILE A 220 -5.26 -13.55 42.86
CA ILE A 220 -6.31 -14.21 43.65
C ILE A 220 -5.72 -14.89 44.90
N ASP A 221 -4.48 -15.41 44.83
CA ASP A 221 -3.79 -16.03 45.98
C ASP A 221 -3.69 -15.05 47.16
N LYS A 222 -3.50 -13.76 46.90
CA LYS A 222 -3.44 -12.73 47.95
C LYS A 222 -4.80 -12.50 48.62
N ILE A 223 -5.90 -12.69 47.89
CA ILE A 223 -7.26 -12.63 48.45
C ILE A 223 -7.50 -13.85 49.37
N HIS A 224 -7.08 -15.05 48.95
CA HIS A 224 -7.12 -16.24 49.80
C HIS A 224 -6.23 -16.08 51.05
N ALA A 225 -5.03 -15.51 50.91
CA ALA A 225 -4.13 -15.23 52.03
C ALA A 225 -4.73 -14.21 53.02
N LEU A 226 -5.38 -13.14 52.54
CA LEU A 226 -6.09 -12.18 53.39
C LEU A 226 -7.25 -12.83 54.14
N LEU A 227 -8.04 -13.69 53.49
CA LEU A 227 -9.10 -14.43 54.18
C LEU A 227 -8.56 -15.38 55.26
N ALA A 228 -7.43 -16.04 55.01
CA ALA A 228 -6.74 -16.83 56.01
C ALA A 228 -6.17 -15.97 57.17
N GLU A 229 -5.65 -14.77 56.91
CA GLU A 229 -5.22 -13.86 57.98
C GLU A 229 -6.42 -13.37 58.83
N ALA A 230 -7.56 -13.05 58.21
CA ALA A 230 -8.78 -12.69 58.94
C ALA A 230 -9.29 -13.84 59.85
N GLU A 231 -9.12 -15.09 59.42
CA GLU A 231 -9.46 -16.24 60.24
C GLU A 231 -8.50 -16.42 61.43
N ASN A 232 -7.21 -16.11 61.27
CA ASN A 232 -6.21 -16.07 62.35
C ASN A 232 -6.34 -14.85 63.29
N LEU A 233 -6.90 -13.74 62.80
CA LEU A 233 -7.03 -12.49 63.58
C LEU A 233 -8.31 -12.41 64.42
N SER A 234 -9.25 -13.35 64.29
CA SER A 234 -10.42 -13.49 65.17
C SER A 234 -11.20 -12.20 65.44
N PHE A 235 -11.49 -11.42 64.40
CA PHE A 235 -12.42 -10.28 64.44
C PHE A 235 -13.50 -10.42 63.35
N ASP A 236 -14.54 -9.58 63.41
CA ASP A 236 -15.53 -9.47 62.33
C ASP A 236 -15.61 -8.06 61.73
N CYS A 237 -15.78 -8.01 60.40
CA CYS A 237 -16.15 -6.81 59.66
C CYS A 237 -16.78 -7.15 58.28
N PRO A 238 -17.59 -6.24 57.69
CA PRO A 238 -18.28 -6.49 56.40
C PRO A 238 -17.35 -6.84 55.24
N GLN A 239 -16.10 -6.34 55.25
CA GLN A 239 -15.11 -6.62 54.20
C GLN A 239 -14.74 -8.11 54.10
N ILE A 240 -14.80 -8.87 55.20
CA ILE A 240 -14.57 -10.32 55.18
C ILE A 240 -15.67 -11.02 54.37
N VAL A 241 -16.93 -10.56 54.51
CA VAL A 241 -18.08 -11.09 53.75
C VAL A 241 -17.92 -10.79 52.27
N SER A 242 -17.67 -9.52 51.91
CA SER A 242 -17.54 -9.13 50.49
C SER A 242 -16.32 -9.72 49.77
N LEU A 243 -15.23 -10.03 50.49
CA LEU A 243 -14.14 -10.82 49.90
C LEU A 243 -14.55 -12.28 49.65
N ARG A 244 -15.28 -12.91 50.57
CA ARG A 244 -15.77 -14.30 50.40
C ARG A 244 -16.79 -14.40 49.26
N GLU A 245 -17.70 -13.44 49.15
CA GLU A 245 -18.65 -13.34 48.03
C GLU A 245 -17.92 -13.24 46.69
N LYS A 246 -16.97 -12.30 46.56
CA LYS A 246 -16.16 -12.13 45.35
C LYS A 246 -15.35 -13.38 44.99
N VAL A 247 -14.79 -14.09 45.97
CA VAL A 247 -14.09 -15.37 45.73
C VAL A 247 -15.06 -16.45 45.22
N ALA A 248 -16.27 -16.54 45.76
CA ALA A 248 -17.27 -17.49 45.30
C ALA A 248 -17.75 -17.19 43.86
N GLU A 249 -17.91 -15.92 43.49
CA GLU A 249 -18.20 -15.51 42.11
C GLU A 249 -17.08 -15.90 41.14
N ILE A 250 -15.81 -15.66 41.51
CA ILE A 250 -14.64 -16.05 40.71
C ILE A 250 -14.57 -17.58 40.56
N GLN A 251 -14.80 -18.35 41.63
CA GLN A 251 -14.78 -19.81 41.58
C GLN A 251 -15.91 -20.37 40.69
N LYS A 252 -17.11 -19.79 40.76
CA LYS A 252 -18.20 -20.14 39.85
C LYS A 252 -17.81 -19.83 38.39
N PHE A 253 -17.30 -18.63 38.13
CA PHE A 253 -16.81 -18.23 36.82
C PHE A 253 -15.74 -19.19 36.28
N GLN A 254 -14.80 -19.65 37.11
CA GLN A 254 -13.79 -20.63 36.69
C GLN A 254 -14.41 -21.99 36.32
N GLY A 255 -15.45 -22.43 37.04
CA GLY A 255 -16.21 -23.63 36.68
C GLY A 255 -16.94 -23.49 35.34
N ASP A 256 -17.69 -22.39 35.17
CA ASP A 256 -18.41 -22.07 33.94
C ASP A 256 -17.43 -21.95 32.74
N ALA A 257 -16.29 -21.27 32.93
CA ALA A 257 -15.22 -21.14 31.95
C ALA A 257 -14.56 -22.48 31.59
N GLN A 258 -14.28 -23.34 32.57
CA GLN A 258 -13.69 -24.66 32.30
C GLN A 258 -14.67 -25.59 31.58
N ALA A 259 -15.98 -25.50 31.85
CA ALA A 259 -16.99 -26.24 31.10
C ALA A 259 -17.01 -25.83 29.60
N VAL A 260 -16.97 -24.53 29.31
CA VAL A 260 -16.87 -23.98 27.94
C VAL A 260 -15.55 -24.39 27.27
N LEU A 261 -14.42 -24.29 27.97
CA LEU A 261 -13.11 -24.67 27.44
C LEU A 261 -12.98 -26.18 27.14
N CYS A 262 -13.73 -27.03 27.85
CA CYS A 262 -13.80 -28.47 27.59
C CYS A 262 -14.69 -28.83 26.38
N ASN A 263 -15.72 -28.04 26.07
CA ASN A 263 -16.58 -28.25 24.90
C ASN A 263 -16.84 -26.96 24.07
N PRO A 264 -15.82 -26.34 23.43
CA PRO A 264 -15.97 -25.04 22.76
C PRO A 264 -16.93 -25.01 21.57
N HIS A 265 -17.40 -26.17 21.10
CA HIS A 265 -18.29 -26.30 19.95
C HIS A 265 -19.79 -26.31 20.30
N VAL A 266 -20.15 -26.27 21.59
CA VAL A 266 -21.55 -26.32 22.07
C VAL A 266 -22.06 -24.92 22.45
N THR A 267 -21.16 -24.04 22.89
CA THR A 267 -21.43 -22.66 23.35
C THR A 267 -21.42 -21.68 22.17
N SER A 268 -22.28 -20.66 22.17
CA SER A 268 -22.29 -19.65 21.10
C SER A 268 -21.15 -18.62 21.24
N THR A 269 -20.74 -18.00 20.12
CA THR A 269 -19.69 -16.96 20.12
C THR A 269 -20.04 -15.77 21.04
N GLN A 270 -21.33 -15.47 21.22
CA GLN A 270 -21.80 -14.42 22.12
C GLN A 270 -21.71 -14.85 23.60
N GLU A 271 -22.11 -16.07 23.96
CA GLU A 271 -21.97 -16.59 25.33
C GLU A 271 -20.50 -16.58 25.80
N VAL A 272 -19.55 -16.92 24.91
CA VAL A 272 -18.11 -16.86 25.21
C VAL A 272 -17.63 -15.41 25.37
N GLU A 273 -18.20 -14.46 24.63
CA GLU A 273 -17.90 -13.03 24.80
C GLU A 273 -18.42 -12.48 26.13
N GLU A 274 -19.68 -12.72 26.46
CA GLU A 274 -20.29 -12.31 27.73
C GLU A 274 -19.54 -12.90 28.93
N LEU A 275 -19.08 -14.16 28.82
CA LEU A 275 -18.26 -14.82 29.84
C LEU A 275 -16.86 -14.17 29.95
N VAL A 276 -16.22 -13.80 28.83
CA VAL A 276 -14.96 -13.06 28.82
C VAL A 276 -15.11 -11.66 29.42
N GLU A 277 -16.22 -10.97 29.19
CA GLU A 277 -16.50 -9.66 29.81
C GLU A 277 -16.74 -9.77 31.32
N LEU A 278 -17.50 -10.78 31.75
CA LEU A 278 -17.68 -11.09 33.17
C LEU A 278 -16.33 -11.39 33.86
N GLY A 279 -15.50 -12.22 33.27
CA GLY A 279 -14.16 -12.54 33.77
C GLY A 279 -13.26 -11.30 33.92
N LYS A 280 -13.32 -10.37 32.95
CA LYS A 280 -12.62 -9.07 33.01
C LYS A 280 -13.18 -8.15 34.11
N SER A 281 -14.47 -8.25 34.43
CA SER A 281 -15.13 -7.37 35.41
C SER A 281 -14.60 -7.54 36.84
N PHE A 282 -14.17 -8.75 37.23
CA PHE A 282 -13.61 -9.02 38.57
C PHE A 282 -12.31 -8.26 38.86
N ASN A 283 -11.60 -7.81 37.81
CA ASN A 283 -10.32 -7.09 37.86
C ASN A 283 -9.22 -7.82 38.66
N VAL A 284 -9.15 -9.14 38.48
CA VAL A 284 -8.08 -10.04 38.96
C VAL A 284 -7.54 -10.86 37.78
N ASP A 285 -6.30 -11.36 37.89
CA ASP A 285 -5.63 -12.10 36.81
C ASP A 285 -6.09 -13.58 36.84
N VAL A 286 -7.14 -13.92 36.08
CA VAL A 286 -7.70 -15.28 35.99
C VAL A 286 -7.21 -15.99 34.73
N PRO A 287 -6.46 -17.12 34.80
CA PRO A 287 -5.86 -17.76 33.63
C PRO A 287 -6.90 -18.42 32.70
N GLU A 288 -8.13 -18.63 33.16
CA GLU A 288 -9.27 -19.01 32.32
C GLU A 288 -9.64 -17.93 31.29
N VAL A 289 -9.48 -16.64 31.61
CA VAL A 289 -9.83 -15.53 30.71
C VAL A 289 -8.93 -15.51 29.47
N ASP A 290 -7.61 -15.66 29.63
CA ASP A 290 -6.67 -15.71 28.51
C ASP A 290 -6.93 -16.89 27.55
N LYS A 291 -7.43 -18.01 28.10
CA LYS A 291 -7.83 -19.20 27.32
C LYS A 291 -9.13 -18.92 26.57
N LEU A 292 -10.14 -18.37 27.24
CA LEU A 292 -11.41 -17.98 26.62
C LEU A 292 -11.23 -16.89 25.55
N GLU A 293 -10.36 -15.89 25.75
CA GLU A 293 -10.03 -14.89 24.73
C GLU A 293 -9.39 -15.50 23.46
N ARG A 294 -8.63 -16.59 23.61
CA ARG A 294 -8.05 -17.30 22.47
C ARG A 294 -9.13 -18.06 21.71
N VAL A 295 -9.99 -18.79 22.42
CA VAL A 295 -11.14 -19.50 21.86
C VAL A 295 -12.12 -18.53 21.18
N LEU A 296 -12.45 -17.40 21.81
CA LEU A 296 -13.31 -16.36 21.24
C LEU A 296 -12.75 -15.79 19.94
N ARG A 297 -11.43 -15.53 19.86
CA ARG A 297 -10.80 -15.10 18.60
C ARG A 297 -10.85 -16.17 17.52
N GLN A 298 -10.64 -17.45 17.88
CA GLN A 298 -10.79 -18.57 16.95
C GLN A 298 -12.24 -18.72 16.46
N MET A 299 -13.24 -18.60 17.33
CA MET A 299 -14.67 -18.64 16.97
C MET A 299 -15.03 -17.48 16.03
N ARG A 300 -14.63 -16.24 16.36
CA ARG A 300 -14.82 -15.06 15.51
C ARG A 300 -14.16 -15.20 14.15
N TRP A 301 -12.95 -15.78 14.07
CA TRP A 301 -12.30 -16.07 12.79
C TRP A 301 -13.12 -17.08 11.98
N ASN A 302 -13.70 -18.12 12.61
CA ASN A 302 -14.61 -19.06 11.92
C ASN A 302 -15.92 -18.38 11.45
N ASP A 303 -16.48 -17.44 12.22
CA ASP A 303 -17.68 -16.68 11.84
C ASP A 303 -17.42 -15.65 10.72
N GLU A 304 -16.22 -15.07 10.67
CA GLU A 304 -15.73 -14.28 9.55
C GLU A 304 -15.46 -15.17 8.32
N ALA A 305 -14.83 -16.33 8.51
CA ALA A 305 -14.53 -17.30 7.47
C ALA A 305 -15.80 -17.83 6.79
N ARG A 306 -16.87 -18.09 7.56
CA ARG A 306 -18.19 -18.43 7.03
C ARG A 306 -18.73 -17.34 6.10
N ARG A 307 -18.74 -16.08 6.55
CA ARG A 307 -19.23 -14.94 5.74
C ARG A 307 -18.35 -14.68 4.51
N ARG A 308 -17.04 -14.91 4.60
CA ARG A 308 -16.07 -14.77 3.50
C ARG A 308 -16.11 -15.87 2.45
N ARG A 309 -16.62 -17.07 2.77
CA ARG A 309 -16.77 -18.17 1.79
C ARG A 309 -17.76 -17.84 0.65
N GLU A 310 -18.69 -16.93 0.89
CA GLU A 310 -19.69 -16.49 -0.08
C GLU A 310 -19.24 -15.24 -0.87
N GLN A 311 -18.04 -14.73 -0.60
CA GLN A 311 -17.52 -13.48 -1.16
C GLN A 311 -16.26 -13.72 -1.98
N TYR A 312 -16.13 -13.03 -3.12
CA TYR A 312 -14.88 -12.99 -3.86
C TYR A 312 -13.78 -12.29 -3.02
N GLN A 313 -12.56 -12.83 -3.05
CA GLN A 313 -11.38 -12.33 -2.36
C GLN A 313 -10.19 -12.35 -3.32
N THR A 314 -9.21 -11.45 -3.15
CA THR A 314 -7.97 -11.51 -3.93
C THR A 314 -7.03 -12.60 -3.40
N LEU A 315 -6.01 -12.94 -4.19
CA LEU A 315 -4.98 -13.90 -3.79
C LEU A 315 -4.28 -13.50 -2.48
N ASP A 316 -4.00 -12.21 -2.28
CA ASP A 316 -3.37 -11.70 -1.06
C ASP A 316 -4.34 -11.58 0.12
N ASP A 317 -5.62 -11.28 -0.10
CA ASP A 317 -6.65 -11.35 0.98
C ASP A 317 -6.74 -12.75 1.56
N CYS A 318 -6.80 -13.78 0.70
CA CYS A 318 -6.80 -15.17 1.14
C CYS A 318 -5.51 -15.53 1.89
N ARG A 319 -4.35 -15.07 1.41
CA ARG A 319 -3.04 -15.32 2.03
C ARG A 319 -2.96 -14.76 3.46
N GLU A 320 -3.33 -13.51 3.65
CA GLU A 320 -3.29 -12.86 4.96
C GLU A 320 -4.39 -13.42 5.89
N PHE A 321 -5.56 -13.80 5.36
CA PHE A 321 -6.61 -14.44 6.16
C PHE A 321 -6.23 -15.85 6.65
N ILE A 322 -5.53 -16.64 5.83
CA ILE A 322 -4.92 -17.92 6.24
C ILE A 322 -3.89 -17.68 7.35
N LYS A 323 -2.96 -16.73 7.14
CA LYS A 323 -1.92 -16.38 8.10
C LYS A 323 -2.50 -15.94 9.45
N GLN A 324 -3.59 -15.17 9.46
CA GLN A 324 -4.32 -14.83 10.70
C GLN A 324 -4.91 -16.06 11.40
N GLY A 325 -5.41 -17.05 10.65
CA GLY A 325 -5.86 -18.33 11.22
C GLY A 325 -4.73 -19.15 11.85
N GLU A 326 -3.54 -19.12 11.23
CA GLU A 326 -2.33 -19.79 11.71
C GLU A 326 -1.74 -19.08 12.95
N GLU A 327 -1.68 -17.75 12.95
CA GLU A 327 -1.27 -16.93 14.11
C GLU A 327 -2.22 -17.08 15.31
N LEU A 328 -3.51 -17.36 15.07
CA LEU A 328 -4.49 -17.71 16.11
C LEU A 328 -4.35 -19.15 16.63
N GLY A 329 -3.47 -19.97 16.05
CA GLY A 329 -3.25 -21.36 16.47
C GLY A 329 -4.47 -22.26 16.25
N LEU A 330 -5.20 -22.05 15.14
CA LEU A 330 -6.26 -22.97 14.72
C LEU A 330 -5.68 -24.35 14.38
N ALA A 331 -6.43 -25.41 14.70
CA ALA A 331 -6.06 -26.76 14.30
C ALA A 331 -6.01 -26.90 12.78
N GLU A 332 -5.01 -27.62 12.25
CA GLU A 332 -4.86 -27.82 10.80
C GLU A 332 -6.02 -28.60 10.17
N THR A 333 -6.82 -29.29 10.98
CA THR A 333 -8.05 -30.00 10.61
C THR A 333 -9.29 -29.09 10.52
N ASN A 334 -9.16 -27.79 10.79
CA ASN A 334 -10.26 -26.83 10.69
C ASN A 334 -10.75 -26.70 9.24
N GLU A 335 -12.03 -27.03 9.01
CA GLU A 335 -12.66 -27.04 7.68
C GLU A 335 -12.62 -25.67 6.97
N HIS A 336 -12.73 -24.57 7.72
CA HIS A 336 -12.66 -23.23 7.17
C HIS A 336 -11.22 -22.86 6.75
N LEU A 337 -10.21 -23.22 7.56
CA LEU A 337 -8.79 -23.01 7.23
C LEU A 337 -8.33 -23.88 6.06
N LEU A 338 -8.74 -25.15 6.01
CA LEU A 338 -8.47 -26.05 4.89
C LEU A 338 -9.08 -25.51 3.59
N HIS A 339 -10.34 -25.09 3.62
CA HIS A 339 -11.00 -24.48 2.46
C HIS A 339 -10.24 -23.27 1.93
N PHE A 340 -9.78 -22.35 2.80
CA PHE A 340 -9.02 -21.19 2.33
C PHE A 340 -7.62 -21.56 1.85
N ARG A 341 -6.91 -22.50 2.49
CA ARG A 341 -5.64 -23.04 1.99
C ARG A 341 -5.78 -23.67 0.60
N ASP A 342 -6.85 -24.43 0.34
CA ASP A 342 -7.11 -25.02 -0.97
C ASP A 342 -7.57 -23.98 -2.00
N LEU A 343 -8.39 -23.01 -1.62
CA LEU A 343 -8.82 -21.91 -2.49
C LEU A 343 -7.61 -21.05 -2.93
N TYR A 344 -6.69 -20.77 -2.01
CA TYR A 344 -5.43 -20.07 -2.27
C TYR A 344 -4.53 -20.87 -3.23
N ARG A 345 -4.35 -22.19 -3.01
CA ARG A 345 -3.61 -23.07 -3.94
C ARG A 345 -4.18 -23.04 -5.36
N HIS A 346 -5.51 -23.04 -5.51
CA HIS A 346 -6.13 -22.90 -6.84
C HIS A 346 -5.78 -21.56 -7.48
N GLY A 347 -5.84 -20.46 -6.71
CA GLY A 347 -5.36 -19.13 -7.10
C GLY A 347 -3.89 -19.12 -7.56
N GLU A 348 -2.98 -19.71 -6.79
CA GLU A 348 -1.56 -19.85 -7.17
C GLU A 348 -1.38 -20.63 -8.49
N THR A 349 -2.13 -21.71 -8.71
CA THR A 349 -2.04 -22.46 -9.98
C THR A 349 -2.66 -21.72 -11.16
N TRP A 350 -3.60 -20.80 -10.93
CA TRP A 350 -4.12 -19.89 -11.97
C TRP A 350 -3.06 -18.82 -12.28
N GLU A 351 -2.48 -18.21 -11.25
CA GLU A 351 -1.47 -17.14 -11.33
C GLU A 351 -0.21 -17.62 -12.08
N ALA A 352 0.22 -18.86 -11.82
CA ALA A 352 1.31 -19.51 -12.55
C ALA A 352 0.97 -19.70 -14.04
N LYS A 353 -0.21 -20.24 -14.37
CA LYS A 353 -0.66 -20.44 -15.77
C LYS A 353 -0.84 -19.11 -16.51
N ALA A 354 -1.29 -18.07 -15.83
CA ALA A 354 -1.42 -16.73 -16.42
C ALA A 354 -0.05 -16.17 -16.81
N LYS A 355 0.93 -16.24 -15.91
CA LYS A 355 2.30 -15.76 -16.18
C LYS A 355 3.02 -16.61 -17.22
N GLU A 356 2.83 -17.93 -17.20
CA GLU A 356 3.32 -18.84 -18.25
C GLU A 356 2.73 -18.44 -19.61
N LEU A 357 1.39 -18.41 -19.76
CA LEU A 357 0.73 -18.07 -21.02
C LEU A 357 1.09 -16.66 -21.51
N MET A 358 1.19 -15.65 -20.62
CA MET A 358 1.63 -14.31 -21.00
C MET A 358 3.09 -14.24 -21.49
N SER A 359 3.95 -15.17 -21.05
CA SER A 359 5.36 -15.22 -21.43
C SER A 359 5.64 -15.92 -22.76
N VAL A 360 4.68 -16.71 -23.27
CA VAL A 360 4.84 -17.46 -24.53
C VAL A 360 4.68 -16.54 -25.73
N GLU A 361 5.60 -16.66 -26.70
CA GLU A 361 5.63 -15.83 -27.91
C GLU A 361 4.33 -15.90 -28.72
N ALA A 362 3.67 -17.07 -28.76
CA ALA A 362 2.41 -17.28 -29.47
C ALA A 362 1.33 -17.93 -28.58
N VAL A 363 0.29 -17.16 -28.22
CA VAL A 363 -0.77 -17.58 -27.30
C VAL A 363 -2.11 -17.64 -28.02
N HIS A 364 -2.86 -18.73 -27.84
CA HIS A 364 -4.16 -18.88 -28.50
C HIS A 364 -5.22 -18.02 -27.79
N TYR A 365 -5.90 -17.12 -28.52
CA TYR A 365 -6.93 -16.21 -27.97
C TYR A 365 -7.92 -16.91 -27.04
N GLN A 366 -8.47 -18.06 -27.48
CA GLN A 366 -9.47 -18.81 -26.72
C GLN A 366 -8.93 -19.43 -25.41
N GLN A 367 -7.61 -19.65 -25.30
CA GLN A 367 -6.98 -20.10 -24.05
C GLN A 367 -6.91 -18.96 -23.03
N LEU A 368 -6.55 -17.75 -23.48
CA LEU A 368 -6.56 -16.55 -22.62
C LEU A 368 -7.98 -16.18 -22.19
N GLU A 369 -8.96 -16.27 -23.10
CA GLU A 369 -10.38 -16.00 -22.79
C GLU A 369 -10.98 -17.05 -21.83
N ALA A 370 -10.63 -18.33 -22.00
CA ALA A 370 -10.99 -19.36 -21.03
C ALA A 370 -10.28 -19.17 -19.67
N LEU A 371 -9.08 -18.58 -19.65
CA LEU A 371 -8.34 -18.29 -18.41
C LEU A 371 -8.93 -17.09 -17.65
N SER A 372 -9.26 -15.98 -18.33
CA SER A 372 -9.93 -14.85 -17.69
C SER A 372 -11.32 -15.23 -17.19
N ALA A 373 -12.07 -16.07 -17.91
CA ALA A 373 -13.33 -16.64 -17.43
C ALA A 373 -13.18 -17.52 -16.16
N GLN A 374 -12.01 -18.14 -15.93
CA GLN A 374 -11.72 -18.88 -14.70
C GLN A 374 -11.43 -17.96 -13.50
N ALA A 375 -10.98 -16.73 -13.72
CA ALA A 375 -10.65 -15.79 -12.65
C ALA A 375 -11.87 -15.44 -11.76
N ALA A 376 -13.09 -15.49 -12.31
CA ALA A 376 -14.32 -15.30 -11.54
C ALA A 376 -14.62 -16.43 -10.51
N ARG A 377 -13.81 -17.50 -10.47
CA ARG A 377 -14.03 -18.70 -9.63
C ARG A 377 -12.92 -18.97 -8.61
N PHE A 378 -11.82 -18.23 -8.66
CA PHE A 378 -10.63 -18.43 -7.82
C PHE A 378 -10.07 -17.06 -7.39
N PRO A 379 -9.40 -16.95 -6.24
CA PRO A 379 -8.76 -15.71 -5.83
C PRO A 379 -7.52 -15.45 -6.70
N VAL A 380 -7.58 -14.44 -7.56
CA VAL A 380 -6.47 -14.08 -8.46
C VAL A 380 -5.80 -12.77 -8.05
N SER A 381 -4.61 -12.49 -8.59
CA SER A 381 -4.04 -11.14 -8.53
C SER A 381 -4.81 -10.20 -9.47
N PRO A 382 -5.32 -9.04 -9.00
CA PRO A 382 -5.94 -8.04 -9.86
C PRO A 382 -5.00 -7.52 -10.95
N GLU A 383 -3.69 -7.44 -10.67
CA GLU A 383 -2.67 -6.97 -11.62
C GLU A 383 -2.51 -7.96 -12.78
N THR A 384 -2.40 -9.25 -12.46
CA THR A 384 -2.25 -10.33 -13.44
C THR A 384 -3.51 -10.51 -14.28
N LEU A 385 -4.70 -10.39 -13.68
CA LEU A 385 -5.97 -10.40 -14.43
C LEU A 385 -6.06 -9.20 -15.39
N ALA A 386 -5.79 -7.98 -14.91
CA ALA A 386 -5.81 -6.78 -15.75
C ALA A 386 -4.83 -6.87 -16.92
N ALA A 387 -3.67 -7.52 -16.74
CA ALA A 387 -2.71 -7.74 -17.82
C ALA A 387 -3.22 -8.75 -18.87
N VAL A 388 -3.87 -9.86 -18.45
CA VAL A 388 -4.54 -10.81 -19.36
C VAL A 388 -5.68 -10.13 -20.14
N GLU A 389 -6.52 -9.36 -19.45
CA GLU A 389 -7.64 -8.61 -20.06
C GLU A 389 -7.16 -7.52 -21.02
N ALA A 390 -6.04 -6.85 -20.74
CA ALA A 390 -5.42 -5.89 -21.65
C ALA A 390 -4.93 -6.56 -22.95
N ILE A 391 -4.37 -7.77 -22.88
CA ILE A 391 -3.98 -8.55 -24.06
C ILE A 391 -5.22 -8.95 -24.88
N LEU A 392 -6.25 -9.50 -24.23
CA LEU A 392 -7.52 -9.86 -24.89
C LEU A 392 -8.19 -8.64 -25.55
N THR A 393 -8.20 -7.50 -24.88
CA THR A 393 -8.78 -6.24 -25.40
C THR A 393 -8.02 -5.74 -26.63
N LYS A 394 -6.67 -5.76 -26.58
CA LYS A 394 -5.83 -5.42 -27.75
C LYS A 394 -6.10 -6.37 -28.93
N GLN A 395 -6.19 -7.68 -28.70
CA GLN A 395 -6.49 -8.63 -29.78
C GLN A 395 -7.89 -8.42 -30.39
N ARG A 396 -8.92 -8.17 -29.56
CA ARG A 396 -10.29 -7.88 -30.04
C ARG A 396 -10.36 -6.61 -30.89
N GLU A 397 -9.74 -5.52 -30.45
CA GLU A 397 -9.73 -4.27 -31.22
C GLU A 397 -8.88 -4.39 -32.50
N ALA A 398 -7.74 -5.08 -32.44
CA ALA A 398 -6.94 -5.39 -33.62
C ALA A 398 -7.73 -6.22 -34.65
N GLN A 399 -8.42 -7.29 -34.22
CA GLN A 399 -9.29 -8.09 -35.09
C GLN A 399 -10.39 -7.25 -35.74
N LYS A 400 -11.03 -6.36 -34.97
CA LYS A 400 -12.07 -5.44 -35.44
C LYS A 400 -11.52 -4.43 -36.46
N GLN A 401 -10.31 -3.90 -36.25
CA GLN A 401 -9.65 -2.98 -37.17
C GLN A 401 -9.23 -3.67 -38.48
N ILE A 402 -8.67 -4.89 -38.39
CA ILE A 402 -8.39 -5.76 -39.55
C ILE A 402 -9.65 -5.97 -40.39
N SER A 403 -10.74 -6.42 -39.77
CA SER A 403 -12.03 -6.65 -40.46
C SER A 403 -12.58 -5.37 -41.09
N ASN A 404 -12.53 -4.24 -40.38
CA ASN A 404 -12.99 -2.94 -40.89
C ASN A 404 -12.15 -2.46 -42.09
N PHE A 405 -10.83 -2.64 -42.09
CA PHE A 405 -9.99 -2.29 -43.24
C PHE A 405 -10.20 -3.27 -44.41
N TYR A 406 -10.31 -4.57 -44.14
CA TYR A 406 -10.50 -5.60 -45.17
C TYR A 406 -11.86 -5.50 -45.88
N GLU A 407 -12.95 -5.17 -45.18
CA GLU A 407 -14.22 -4.88 -45.84
C GLU A 407 -14.20 -3.52 -46.56
N LYS A 408 -13.57 -2.48 -45.99
CA LYS A 408 -13.45 -1.18 -46.68
C LYS A 408 -12.60 -1.25 -47.95
N SER A 409 -11.57 -2.10 -48.02
CA SER A 409 -10.78 -2.29 -49.26
C SER A 409 -11.59 -2.89 -50.42
N LYS A 410 -12.75 -3.51 -50.14
CA LYS A 410 -13.69 -4.02 -51.16
C LYS A 410 -14.71 -2.98 -51.62
N SER A 411 -14.67 -1.76 -51.08
CA SER A 411 -15.58 -0.68 -51.47
C SER A 411 -15.53 -0.42 -52.98
N SER A 412 -16.69 -0.33 -53.63
CA SER A 412 -16.79 0.07 -55.04
C SER A 412 -16.34 1.53 -55.25
N ASP A 413 -16.60 2.41 -54.29
CA ASP A 413 -16.00 3.74 -54.24
C ASP A 413 -14.58 3.66 -53.66
N PHE A 414 -13.59 4.04 -54.49
CA PHE A 414 -12.19 4.15 -54.12
C PHE A 414 -11.93 5.15 -52.97
N ARG A 415 -12.68 6.26 -52.91
CA ARG A 415 -12.52 7.31 -51.88
C ARG A 415 -12.96 6.86 -50.48
N MET A 416 -13.71 5.77 -50.40
CA MET A 416 -14.14 5.13 -49.16
C MET A 416 -13.21 3.99 -48.70
N ARG A 417 -12.17 3.66 -49.47
CA ARG A 417 -11.13 2.67 -49.09
C ARG A 417 -10.13 3.26 -48.08
N PRO A 418 -9.47 2.45 -47.24
CA PRO A 418 -8.45 2.93 -46.30
C PRO A 418 -7.26 3.57 -47.02
N HIS A 419 -6.50 4.44 -46.34
CA HIS A 419 -5.17 4.82 -46.83
C HIS A 419 -4.16 3.70 -46.55
N TYR A 420 -3.21 3.50 -47.46
CA TYR A 420 -2.15 2.50 -47.28
C TYR A 420 -1.30 2.76 -46.02
N LYS A 421 -1.14 4.03 -45.64
CA LYS A 421 -0.47 4.43 -44.39
C LYS A 421 -1.08 3.75 -43.16
N ASP A 422 -2.39 3.88 -42.98
CA ASP A 422 -3.10 3.41 -41.79
C ASP A 422 -3.05 1.88 -41.68
N VAL A 423 -3.13 1.19 -42.83
CA VAL A 423 -3.01 -0.27 -42.93
C VAL A 423 -1.60 -0.73 -42.57
N ARG A 424 -0.56 -0.02 -43.01
CA ARG A 424 0.83 -0.31 -42.68
C ARG A 424 1.10 -0.14 -41.18
N GLU A 425 0.61 0.94 -40.58
CA GLU A 425 0.74 1.22 -39.15
C GLU A 425 -0.02 0.19 -38.29
N LEU A 426 -1.20 -0.25 -38.74
CA LEU A 426 -1.88 -1.41 -38.13
C LEU A 426 -1.02 -2.68 -38.24
N MET A 427 -0.57 -3.06 -39.43
CA MET A 427 0.19 -4.28 -39.67
C MET A 427 1.54 -4.32 -38.91
N GLU A 428 2.19 -3.16 -38.72
CA GLU A 428 3.35 -3.02 -37.83
C GLU A 428 2.95 -3.24 -36.37
N SER A 429 1.83 -2.68 -35.89
CA SER A 429 1.34 -2.95 -34.53
C SER A 429 0.94 -4.42 -34.28
N LEU A 430 0.46 -5.14 -35.31
CA LEU A 430 0.18 -6.58 -35.21
C LEU A 430 1.43 -7.42 -34.96
N SER A 431 2.61 -6.96 -35.37
CA SER A 431 3.89 -7.64 -35.08
C SER A 431 4.27 -7.61 -33.60
N GLN A 432 3.61 -6.76 -32.80
CA GLN A 432 3.82 -6.62 -31.35
C GLN A 432 2.80 -7.42 -30.52
N LEU A 433 1.90 -8.18 -31.17
CA LEU A 433 0.94 -9.07 -30.54
C LEU A 433 1.43 -10.52 -30.59
N ASN A 434 1.30 -11.26 -29.47
CA ASN A 434 1.72 -12.66 -29.40
C ASN A 434 1.05 -13.53 -30.50
N SER A 435 -0.20 -13.27 -30.86
CA SER A 435 -0.89 -13.99 -31.93
C SER A 435 -1.51 -13.06 -32.97
N LYS A 436 -1.22 -13.36 -34.25
CA LYS A 436 -1.88 -12.74 -35.41
C LYS A 436 -3.40 -12.98 -35.31
N PRO A 437 -4.25 -11.93 -35.21
CA PRO A 437 -5.70 -12.13 -35.16
C PRO A 437 -6.27 -12.69 -36.47
N THR A 438 -7.46 -13.29 -36.39
CA THR A 438 -8.20 -13.80 -37.56
C THR A 438 -8.38 -12.70 -38.62
N GLY A 439 -8.12 -13.03 -39.89
CA GLY A 439 -8.17 -12.09 -41.02
C GLY A 439 -6.84 -11.40 -41.35
N THR A 440 -5.81 -11.48 -40.50
CA THR A 440 -4.50 -10.85 -40.77
C THR A 440 -3.93 -11.26 -42.12
N ILE A 441 -4.02 -12.55 -42.49
CA ILE A 441 -3.46 -13.09 -43.74
C ILE A 441 -4.13 -12.47 -44.98
N ASP A 442 -5.43 -12.14 -44.91
CA ASP A 442 -6.17 -11.59 -46.04
C ASP A 442 -5.92 -10.08 -46.20
N LEU A 443 -5.71 -9.36 -45.10
CA LEU A 443 -5.21 -7.98 -45.14
C LEU A 443 -3.75 -7.93 -45.62
N GLU A 444 -2.90 -8.89 -45.23
CA GLU A 444 -1.49 -9.04 -45.68
C GLU A 444 -1.39 -9.29 -47.21
N ARG A 445 -2.38 -10.00 -47.79
CA ARG A 445 -2.52 -10.19 -49.24
C ARG A 445 -2.84 -8.88 -49.98
N GLU A 446 -3.83 -8.13 -49.52
CA GLU A 446 -4.18 -6.84 -50.13
C GLU A 446 -3.06 -5.78 -49.90
N GLN A 447 -2.37 -5.82 -48.76
CA GLN A 447 -1.17 -4.99 -48.53
C GLN A 447 -0.12 -5.27 -49.59
N LYS A 448 0.22 -6.55 -49.81
CA LYS A 448 1.20 -6.94 -50.82
C LYS A 448 0.79 -6.48 -52.23
N ARG A 449 -0.50 -6.60 -52.59
CA ARG A 449 -1.04 -6.14 -53.87
C ARG A 449 -0.86 -4.64 -54.09
N HIS A 450 -1.09 -3.82 -53.06
CA HIS A 450 -0.81 -2.38 -53.11
C HIS A 450 0.71 -2.08 -53.17
N GLU A 451 1.53 -2.85 -52.44
CA GLU A 451 2.99 -2.72 -52.52
C GLU A 451 3.57 -3.09 -53.88
N ASP A 452 2.98 -4.05 -54.61
CA ASP A 452 3.42 -4.43 -55.96
C ASP A 452 3.17 -3.30 -56.98
N TRP A 453 2.11 -2.50 -56.81
CA TRP A 453 1.91 -1.25 -57.55
C TRP A 453 2.99 -0.20 -57.23
N MET A 454 3.37 0.00 -55.97
CA MET A 454 4.50 0.86 -55.62
C MET A 454 5.84 0.33 -56.14
N ARG A 455 6.05 -1.00 -56.19
CA ARG A 455 7.23 -1.62 -56.80
C ARG A 455 7.31 -1.29 -58.30
N ARG A 456 6.17 -1.27 -59.01
CA ARG A 456 6.07 -0.82 -60.41
C ARG A 456 6.49 0.65 -60.57
N GLY A 457 5.91 1.57 -59.79
CA GLY A 457 6.30 2.99 -59.79
C GLY A 457 7.80 3.20 -59.52
N LYS A 458 8.37 2.47 -58.56
CA LYS A 458 9.81 2.50 -58.27
C LYS A 458 10.68 1.99 -59.42
N LYS A 459 10.19 1.06 -60.25
CA LYS A 459 10.86 0.64 -61.49
C LYS A 459 10.83 1.79 -62.52
N LEU A 460 9.66 2.41 -62.73
CA LEU A 460 9.47 3.52 -63.66
C LEU A 460 10.38 4.74 -63.36
N PHE A 461 10.53 5.13 -62.10
CA PHE A 461 11.43 6.21 -61.69
C PHE A 461 12.91 5.79 -61.51
N GLY A 462 13.32 4.59 -61.93
CA GLY A 462 14.71 4.14 -61.84
C GLY A 462 15.23 4.00 -60.39
N LYS A 463 14.35 3.62 -59.45
CA LYS A 463 14.61 3.40 -58.01
C LYS A 463 14.20 2.00 -57.54
N ALA A 464 14.33 0.99 -58.40
CA ALA A 464 13.95 -0.39 -58.11
C ALA A 464 14.43 -0.87 -56.73
N ASN A 465 15.72 -0.68 -56.44
CA ASN A 465 16.39 -1.20 -55.23
C ASN A 465 16.21 -0.33 -53.96
N ALA A 466 15.46 0.76 -54.00
CA ALA A 466 15.19 1.59 -52.81
C ALA A 466 14.10 0.98 -51.90
N PRO A 467 14.00 1.36 -50.62
CA PRO A 467 12.81 1.11 -49.79
C PRO A 467 11.54 1.71 -50.39
N LEU A 468 10.36 1.18 -50.05
CA LEU A 468 9.08 1.62 -50.64
C LEU A 468 8.78 3.10 -50.35
N HIS A 469 8.98 3.56 -49.12
CA HIS A 469 8.72 4.94 -48.68
C HIS A 469 9.53 6.02 -49.44
N ILE A 470 10.55 5.65 -50.20
CA ILE A 470 11.34 6.58 -51.03
C ILE A 470 10.56 7.00 -52.30
N LEU A 471 9.51 6.27 -52.70
CA LEU A 471 8.73 6.57 -53.91
C LEU A 471 8.10 7.98 -53.86
N LYS A 472 7.20 8.26 -52.91
CA LYS A 472 6.64 9.61 -52.68
C LYS A 472 7.68 10.71 -52.62
N MET A 473 8.76 10.52 -51.84
CA MET A 473 9.85 11.51 -51.72
C MET A 473 10.54 11.78 -53.06
N HIS A 474 10.72 10.76 -53.90
CA HIS A 474 11.31 10.95 -55.23
C HIS A 474 10.33 11.58 -56.22
N MET A 475 9.05 11.22 -56.15
CA MET A 475 8.01 11.80 -56.99
C MET A 475 7.82 13.29 -56.68
N GLN A 476 7.75 13.69 -55.40
CA GLN A 476 7.73 15.12 -55.02
C GLN A 476 8.95 15.89 -55.55
N TYR A 477 10.12 15.24 -55.60
CA TYR A 477 11.31 15.84 -56.20
C TYR A 477 11.16 16.03 -57.73
N VAL A 478 10.62 15.03 -58.44
CA VAL A 478 10.37 15.11 -59.88
C VAL A 478 9.29 16.14 -60.20
N GLU A 479 8.20 16.17 -59.45
CA GLU A 479 7.10 17.13 -59.53
C GLU A 479 7.61 18.57 -59.36
N LYS A 480 8.44 18.81 -58.34
CA LYS A 480 9.14 20.09 -58.12
C LYS A 480 10.21 20.42 -59.18
N LYS A 481 10.73 19.46 -59.95
CA LYS A 481 11.61 19.76 -61.10
C LYS A 481 10.82 20.06 -62.36
N ASN A 482 9.74 19.31 -62.60
CA ASN A 482 8.80 19.56 -63.69
C ASN A 482 8.16 20.95 -63.54
N SER A 483 7.83 21.41 -62.33
CA SER A 483 7.26 22.76 -62.13
C SER A 483 8.16 23.92 -62.58
N PHE A 484 9.47 23.71 -62.71
CA PHE A 484 10.38 24.69 -63.33
C PHE A 484 10.55 24.46 -64.83
N CYS A 485 10.74 23.19 -65.23
CA CYS A 485 11.14 22.86 -66.60
C CYS A 485 9.95 22.84 -67.58
N PHE A 486 8.73 22.61 -67.08
CA PHE A 486 7.48 22.57 -67.84
C PHE A 486 6.60 23.81 -67.59
N ASP A 487 7.15 24.86 -66.98
CA ASP A 487 6.46 26.15 -66.84
C ASP A 487 6.10 26.73 -68.22
N LEU A 488 4.87 27.22 -68.36
CA LEU A 488 4.30 27.81 -69.58
C LEU A 488 4.39 29.35 -69.60
N GLU A 489 4.78 29.97 -68.48
CA GLU A 489 5.13 31.40 -68.40
C GLU A 489 6.57 31.65 -68.88
N ASP A 490 7.53 30.76 -68.55
CA ASP A 490 8.91 30.79 -69.08
C ASP A 490 8.94 30.45 -70.58
N ARG A 491 8.85 31.51 -71.40
CA ARG A 491 8.84 31.48 -72.86
C ARG A 491 10.21 31.86 -73.45
N CYS A 492 10.40 31.54 -74.73
CA CYS A 492 11.63 31.88 -75.46
C CYS A 492 11.89 33.38 -75.40
N ARG A 493 13.07 33.75 -74.89
CA ARG A 493 13.58 35.12 -74.78
C ARG A 493 15.04 35.17 -75.22
N PRO A 494 15.58 36.34 -75.59
CA PRO A 494 17.02 36.50 -75.82
C PRO A 494 17.83 36.04 -74.59
N PRO A 495 19.04 35.52 -74.75
CA PRO A 495 19.90 35.18 -73.63
C PRO A 495 20.18 36.39 -72.73
N VAL A 496 20.24 36.16 -71.42
CA VAL A 496 20.47 37.18 -70.39
C VAL A 496 21.77 36.83 -69.67
N GLU A 497 22.60 37.82 -69.35
CA GLU A 497 23.81 37.58 -68.54
C GLU A 497 23.44 37.42 -67.04
N PRO A 498 24.03 36.45 -66.30
CA PRO A 498 23.77 36.28 -64.87
C PRO A 498 24.24 37.48 -64.04
N ALA A 499 23.50 37.80 -62.99
CA ALA A 499 23.76 38.99 -62.16
C ALA A 499 25.12 38.96 -61.46
N SER A 500 25.71 37.78 -61.19
CA SER A 500 27.07 37.68 -60.63
C SER A 500 28.19 38.25 -61.52
N ARG A 501 27.89 38.52 -62.80
CA ARG A 501 28.81 39.13 -63.77
C ARG A 501 28.68 40.66 -63.86
N GLU A 502 27.64 41.26 -63.27
CA GLU A 502 27.50 42.72 -63.22
C GLU A 502 28.50 43.34 -62.24
N THR A 503 29.38 44.20 -62.74
CA THR A 503 30.23 45.06 -61.89
C THR A 503 29.36 46.10 -61.18
N THR A 504 29.72 46.46 -59.94
CA THR A 504 28.94 47.30 -59.01
C THR A 504 28.23 48.51 -59.65
N PRO A 505 26.92 48.73 -59.39
CA PRO A 505 26.10 49.66 -60.16
C PRO A 505 26.44 51.15 -59.91
N GLU A 506 26.44 51.94 -60.98
CA GLU A 506 26.37 53.40 -60.90
C GLU A 506 24.94 53.88 -60.58
N GLY A 507 24.82 54.95 -59.80
CA GLY A 507 23.54 55.44 -59.30
C GLY A 507 22.75 56.29 -60.30
N GLY A 508 21.52 55.86 -60.60
CA GLY A 508 20.52 56.61 -61.38
C GLY A 508 19.10 56.30 -60.89
N GLU A 509 18.19 57.26 -60.96
CA GLU A 509 16.92 57.19 -60.22
C GLU A 509 15.81 56.35 -60.88
N SER A 510 15.00 55.72 -60.03
CA SER A 510 13.59 55.40 -60.24
C SER A 510 13.18 54.54 -61.46
N HIS A 511 13.36 53.22 -61.37
CA HIS A 511 12.51 52.23 -62.07
C HIS A 511 12.28 50.97 -61.19
N SER A 512 11.43 51.10 -60.16
CA SER A 512 11.08 50.03 -59.21
C SER A 512 10.53 48.75 -59.88
N TRP A 513 9.90 48.89 -61.05
CA TRP A 513 9.34 47.78 -61.83
C TRP A 513 10.38 46.90 -62.56
N VAL A 514 11.61 47.39 -62.78
CA VAL A 514 12.67 46.63 -63.48
C VAL A 514 13.33 45.61 -62.54
N TYR A 515 13.56 45.98 -61.27
CA TYR A 515 14.20 45.09 -60.30
C TYR A 515 13.34 43.86 -59.97
N ALA A 516 12.01 44.01 -59.95
CA ALA A 516 11.06 42.91 -59.76
C ALA A 516 11.04 41.88 -60.92
N LEU A 517 11.66 42.19 -62.07
CA LEU A 517 11.81 41.25 -63.18
C LEU A 517 13.13 40.46 -63.08
N LYS A 518 14.23 41.09 -62.65
CA LYS A 518 15.55 40.43 -62.49
C LYS A 518 15.52 39.24 -61.51
N GLU A 519 14.64 39.24 -60.51
CA GLU A 519 14.53 38.12 -59.55
C GLU A 519 13.96 36.82 -60.17
N LYS A 520 13.38 36.88 -61.38
CA LYS A 520 12.77 35.71 -62.05
C LYS A 520 13.62 35.08 -63.16
N ASP A 521 14.83 35.57 -63.44
CA ASP A 521 15.61 35.01 -64.55
C ASP A 521 16.05 33.56 -64.30
N VAL A 522 15.51 32.67 -65.14
CA VAL A 522 15.78 31.24 -65.14
C VAL A 522 16.69 30.84 -66.30
N PHE A 523 17.73 30.07 -65.97
CA PHE A 523 18.83 29.67 -66.85
C PHE A 523 18.90 28.13 -66.98
N CYS A 524 19.81 27.64 -67.82
CA CYS A 524 20.18 26.23 -67.98
C CYS A 524 19.04 25.31 -68.50
N ILE A 525 19.37 24.03 -68.72
CA ILE A 525 18.44 22.91 -69.00
C ILE A 525 17.55 22.53 -67.81
N CYS A 526 17.76 23.10 -66.62
CA CYS A 526 16.90 22.87 -65.46
C CYS A 526 16.00 24.06 -65.06
N ARG A 527 15.96 25.12 -65.91
CA ARG A 527 15.13 26.33 -65.76
C ARG A 527 15.09 26.88 -64.33
N GLN A 528 16.27 27.11 -63.76
CA GLN A 528 16.42 27.64 -62.40
C GLN A 528 17.36 28.84 -62.40
N GLN A 529 17.22 29.68 -61.38
CA GLN A 529 18.05 30.86 -61.13
C GLN A 529 19.55 30.52 -61.09
N GLU A 530 20.38 31.57 -61.11
CA GLU A 530 21.82 31.48 -60.96
C GLU A 530 22.24 30.67 -59.73
N ALA A 531 23.13 29.68 -59.90
CA ALA A 531 23.54 28.78 -58.82
C ALA A 531 24.92 28.13 -59.02
N GLY A 532 25.91 28.59 -58.24
CA GLY A 532 27.22 27.94 -58.13
C GLY A 532 28.13 28.17 -59.35
N LEU A 533 28.70 27.09 -59.90
CA LEU A 533 29.50 27.18 -61.13
C LEU A 533 28.55 27.23 -62.33
N MET A 534 28.64 28.28 -63.15
CA MET A 534 27.96 28.39 -64.43
C MET A 534 28.94 28.59 -65.58
N ILE A 535 28.52 28.24 -66.80
CA ILE A 535 29.29 28.36 -68.04
C ILE A 535 28.37 28.80 -69.19
N GLU A 536 28.84 29.72 -70.03
CA GLU A 536 28.14 30.23 -71.20
C GLU A 536 28.35 29.33 -72.43
N CYS A 537 27.35 29.21 -73.31
CA CYS A 537 27.50 28.58 -74.61
C CYS A 537 27.89 29.60 -75.70
N GLU A 538 29.01 29.39 -76.40
CA GLU A 538 29.52 30.28 -77.45
C GLU A 538 28.57 30.46 -78.66
N VAL A 539 27.62 29.53 -78.87
CA VAL A 539 26.71 29.52 -80.03
C VAL A 539 25.33 30.09 -79.71
N CYS A 540 24.87 30.00 -78.45
CA CYS A 540 23.52 30.43 -78.06
C CYS A 540 23.45 31.31 -76.81
N HIS A 541 24.60 31.70 -76.24
CA HIS A 541 24.80 32.61 -75.10
C HIS A 541 23.97 32.31 -73.84
N GLU A 542 23.30 31.16 -73.78
CA GLU A 542 22.62 30.64 -72.60
C GLU A 542 23.64 30.16 -71.56
N TRP A 543 23.30 30.35 -70.29
CA TRP A 543 24.16 29.99 -69.17
C TRP A 543 23.70 28.69 -68.52
N TYR A 544 24.65 27.80 -68.23
CA TYR A 544 24.36 26.46 -67.74
C TYR A 544 25.10 26.16 -66.44
N HIS A 545 24.40 25.61 -65.44
CA HIS A 545 25.05 25.15 -64.20
C HIS A 545 25.96 23.95 -64.49
N GLY A 546 27.24 24.02 -64.11
CA GLY A 546 28.21 22.95 -64.31
C GLY A 546 27.77 21.63 -63.66
N LYS A 547 27.02 21.67 -62.56
CA LYS A 547 26.42 20.48 -61.93
C LYS A 547 25.39 19.78 -62.84
N CYS A 548 24.59 20.54 -63.58
CA CYS A 548 23.57 20.02 -64.48
C CYS A 548 24.18 19.37 -65.73
N LEU A 549 25.35 19.84 -66.17
CA LEU A 549 26.10 19.28 -67.30
C LEU A 549 27.23 18.31 -66.90
N LYS A 550 27.37 17.99 -65.59
CA LYS A 550 28.49 17.22 -65.01
C LYS A 550 29.90 17.79 -65.26
N ILE A 551 30.02 19.07 -65.60
CA ILE A 551 31.32 19.70 -65.87
C ILE A 551 32.06 19.92 -64.56
N ALA A 552 33.21 19.24 -64.40
CA ALA A 552 34.08 19.38 -63.25
C ALA A 552 34.82 20.73 -63.25
N ARG A 553 35.07 21.30 -62.06
CA ARG A 553 35.71 22.63 -61.91
C ARG A 553 37.08 22.78 -62.58
N GLY A 554 37.83 21.69 -62.79
CA GLY A 554 39.09 21.71 -63.54
C GLY A 554 38.87 21.91 -65.05
N LYS A 555 37.91 21.17 -65.64
CA LYS A 555 37.60 21.17 -67.08
C LYS A 555 37.26 22.56 -67.63
N VAL A 556 36.61 23.41 -66.85
CA VAL A 556 36.24 24.79 -67.26
C VAL A 556 37.47 25.68 -67.51
N LYS A 557 38.66 25.32 -67.00
CA LYS A 557 39.92 26.05 -67.26
C LYS A 557 40.75 25.47 -68.42
N GLU A 558 40.28 24.41 -69.07
CA GLU A 558 41.00 23.71 -70.15
C GLU A 558 40.52 24.13 -71.56
N TYR A 559 39.42 24.91 -71.64
CA TYR A 559 38.80 25.34 -72.89
C TYR A 559 38.44 26.82 -72.82
N ASP A 560 38.93 27.63 -73.76
CA ASP A 560 38.61 29.07 -73.85
C ASP A 560 37.18 29.33 -74.37
N SER A 561 36.53 28.34 -74.97
CA SER A 561 35.11 28.39 -75.36
C SER A 561 34.39 27.07 -75.11
N TYR A 562 33.06 27.12 -75.05
CA TYR A 562 32.22 25.97 -74.74
C TYR A 562 30.97 25.92 -75.63
N THR A 563 30.78 24.80 -76.31
CA THR A 563 29.54 24.49 -77.05
C THR A 563 28.63 23.61 -76.19
N CYS A 564 27.36 24.00 -76.02
CA CYS A 564 26.42 23.19 -75.26
C CYS A 564 25.85 22.02 -76.09
N PRO A 565 25.42 20.89 -75.46
CA PRO A 565 24.81 19.73 -76.14
C PRO A 565 23.52 19.99 -76.94
N ILE A 566 22.92 21.19 -76.83
CA ILE A 566 21.76 21.60 -77.63
C ILE A 566 22.22 22.25 -78.95
N CYS A 567 23.44 22.79 -78.99
CA CYS A 567 24.05 23.40 -80.17
C CYS A 567 24.99 22.44 -80.91
N ASP A 568 25.79 21.63 -80.18
CA ASP A 568 26.47 20.47 -80.76
C ASP A 568 25.70 19.17 -80.46
N TRP A 569 24.89 18.75 -81.43
CA TRP A 569 24.12 17.51 -81.42
C TRP A 569 24.99 16.24 -81.30
N ARG A 570 26.31 16.35 -81.51
CA ARG A 570 27.25 15.23 -81.39
C ARG A 570 27.60 14.92 -79.93
N VAL A 571 27.41 15.88 -79.02
CA VAL A 571 27.63 15.71 -77.58
C VAL A 571 26.37 15.15 -76.94
N LYS A 572 26.42 13.90 -76.46
CA LYS A 572 25.30 13.30 -75.72
C LYS A 572 25.03 14.06 -74.42
N ILE A 573 23.78 14.48 -74.24
CA ILE A 573 23.28 15.06 -72.98
C ILE A 573 23.40 14.02 -71.85
N PRO A 574 23.94 14.37 -70.67
CA PRO A 574 24.08 13.43 -69.54
C PRO A 574 22.75 12.94 -68.92
N ARG A 575 22.13 11.95 -69.57
CA ARG A 575 20.93 11.25 -69.09
C ARG A 575 21.33 10.09 -68.16
N ASP A 576 21.29 10.36 -66.86
CA ASP A 576 21.76 9.44 -65.80
C ASP A 576 20.72 8.43 -65.27
N ALA A 577 19.50 8.43 -65.81
CA ALA A 577 18.43 7.52 -65.44
C ALA A 577 17.45 7.35 -66.60
N ALA A 578 16.74 6.22 -66.62
CA ALA A 578 15.53 6.10 -67.41
C ALA A 578 14.53 7.18 -66.94
N ARG A 579 14.06 7.99 -67.88
CA ARG A 579 12.86 8.82 -67.71
C ARG A 579 11.67 7.90 -68.02
N PRO A 580 10.66 7.77 -67.14
CA PRO A 580 9.45 7.08 -67.53
C PRO A 580 8.78 7.84 -68.68
N LYS A 581 8.17 7.14 -69.63
CA LYS A 581 7.34 7.80 -70.64
C LYS A 581 6.10 8.37 -69.96
N LEU A 582 5.48 9.37 -70.58
CA LEU A 582 4.23 9.93 -70.06
C LEU A 582 3.10 8.88 -70.14
N GLU A 583 3.18 8.06 -71.16
CA GLU A 583 2.32 6.89 -71.43
C GLU A 583 2.46 5.86 -70.30
N ASP A 584 3.68 5.44 -69.93
CA ASP A 584 3.93 4.52 -68.82
C ASP A 584 3.37 5.04 -67.47
N LEU A 585 3.40 6.36 -67.26
CA LEU A 585 2.85 6.99 -66.05
C LEU A 585 1.32 7.03 -66.06
N ILE A 586 0.69 7.28 -67.21
CA ILE A 586 -0.77 7.25 -67.36
C ILE A 586 -1.30 5.83 -67.18
N GLU A 587 -0.64 4.81 -67.74
CA GLU A 587 -0.96 3.40 -67.52
C GLU A 587 -0.84 3.03 -66.03
N TRP A 588 0.22 3.49 -65.35
CA TRP A 588 0.41 3.24 -63.92
C TRP A 588 -0.58 4.01 -63.02
N GLN A 589 -1.05 5.19 -63.44
CA GLN A 589 -2.14 5.93 -62.78
C GLN A 589 -3.49 5.23 -62.96
N ALA A 590 -3.74 4.64 -64.14
CA ALA A 590 -4.98 3.93 -64.44
C ALA A 590 -5.18 2.66 -63.58
N GLU A 591 -4.13 2.13 -62.95
CA GLU A 591 -4.22 1.05 -61.96
C GLU A 591 -4.80 1.51 -60.60
N ILE A 592 -4.78 2.81 -60.28
CA ILE A 592 -5.14 3.35 -58.95
C ILE A 592 -6.57 2.97 -58.51
N PRO A 593 -7.62 3.10 -59.34
CA PRO A 593 -8.99 2.74 -58.95
C PRO A 593 -9.20 1.26 -58.59
N ASP A 594 -8.31 0.37 -59.00
CA ASP A 594 -8.35 -1.07 -58.66
C ASP A 594 -7.61 -1.40 -57.36
N LEU A 595 -6.80 -0.47 -56.81
CA LEU A 595 -6.00 -0.72 -55.60
C LEU A 595 -6.88 -0.87 -54.34
N PRO A 596 -6.58 -1.82 -53.44
CA PRO A 596 -7.36 -2.02 -52.22
C PRO A 596 -7.28 -0.85 -51.24
N PHE A 597 -6.27 0.01 -51.37
CA PHE A 597 -6.02 1.17 -50.49
C PHE A 597 -5.64 2.40 -51.32
N GLN A 598 -5.96 3.59 -50.81
CA GLN A 598 -5.58 4.87 -51.41
C GLN A 598 -4.07 5.11 -51.19
N PRO A 599 -3.25 5.29 -52.25
CA PRO A 599 -1.82 5.49 -52.13
C PRO A 599 -1.49 6.92 -51.69
N ASP A 600 -0.39 7.06 -50.95
CA ASP A 600 0.13 8.37 -50.52
C ASP A 600 0.64 9.21 -51.72
N GLU A 601 0.93 8.56 -52.84
CA GLU A 601 1.53 9.11 -54.07
C GLU A 601 0.54 9.75 -55.06
N GLU A 602 -0.77 9.49 -54.95
CA GLU A 602 -1.78 9.78 -55.99
C GLU A 602 -1.73 11.20 -56.56
N GLN A 603 -1.92 12.21 -55.70
CA GLN A 603 -1.97 13.63 -56.07
C GLN A 603 -0.66 14.12 -56.72
N ILE A 604 0.45 13.46 -56.42
CA ILE A 604 1.77 13.82 -56.95
C ILE A 604 1.98 13.16 -58.31
N LEU A 605 1.42 11.97 -58.54
CA LEU A 605 1.38 11.35 -59.87
C LEU A 605 0.51 12.17 -60.83
N GLU A 606 -0.69 12.54 -60.38
CA GLU A 606 -1.62 13.43 -61.10
C GLU A 606 -0.94 14.76 -61.47
N ALA A 607 -0.36 15.46 -60.50
CA ALA A 607 0.38 16.70 -60.75
C ALA A 607 1.62 16.56 -61.66
N ILE A 608 2.26 15.38 -61.72
CA ILE A 608 3.33 15.08 -62.68
C ILE A 608 2.75 14.90 -64.09
N ILE A 609 1.67 14.12 -64.23
CA ILE A 609 1.04 13.78 -65.52
C ILE A 609 0.38 15.00 -66.14
N ASP A 610 -0.33 15.82 -65.36
CA ASP A 610 -0.97 17.05 -65.83
C ASP A 610 0.05 18.05 -66.37
N LYS A 611 1.11 18.33 -65.59
CA LYS A 611 2.19 19.25 -66.00
C LYS A 611 2.91 18.75 -67.25
N ALA A 612 3.16 17.44 -67.34
CA ALA A 612 3.78 16.84 -68.51
C ALA A 612 2.85 16.85 -69.74
N SER A 613 1.54 16.62 -69.57
CA SER A 613 0.55 16.60 -70.64
C SER A 613 0.27 17.99 -71.18
N ALA A 614 0.04 18.98 -70.31
CA ALA A 614 -0.14 20.37 -70.70
C ALA A 614 1.09 20.92 -71.46
N PHE A 615 2.29 20.54 -71.02
CA PHE A 615 3.54 20.92 -71.70
C PHE A 615 3.73 20.20 -73.04
N ARG A 616 3.42 18.90 -73.13
CA ARG A 616 3.40 18.13 -74.39
C ARG A 616 2.44 18.76 -75.41
N ASP A 617 1.25 19.13 -74.96
CA ASP A 617 0.18 19.62 -75.84
C ASP A 617 0.42 21.07 -76.27
N PHE A 618 1.05 21.88 -75.42
CA PHE A 618 1.61 23.17 -75.80
C PHE A 618 2.74 23.01 -76.85
N ILE A 619 3.72 22.14 -76.59
CA ILE A 619 4.85 21.89 -77.52
C ILE A 619 4.39 21.32 -78.87
N ARG A 620 3.31 20.53 -78.90
CA ARG A 620 2.74 19.93 -80.11
C ARG A 620 2.49 20.96 -81.24
N SER A 621 2.20 22.21 -80.87
CA SER A 621 2.01 23.30 -81.83
C SER A 621 3.30 23.71 -82.58
N PHE A 622 4.47 23.52 -81.98
CA PHE A 622 5.78 23.84 -82.55
C PHE A 622 6.47 22.65 -83.24
N THR A 623 6.06 21.41 -82.92
CA THR A 623 6.67 20.17 -83.47
C THR A 623 5.94 19.62 -84.69
N ASN A 624 4.65 19.92 -84.85
CA ASN A 624 3.82 19.29 -85.88
C ASN A 624 3.69 20.12 -87.18
N SER A 625 4.49 21.19 -87.34
CA SER A 625 4.54 21.95 -88.59
C SER A 625 5.27 21.18 -89.68
N THR A 626 4.65 21.01 -90.84
CA THR A 626 5.24 20.34 -92.02
C THR A 626 6.36 21.15 -92.69
N CYS A 627 6.58 22.39 -92.26
CA CYS A 627 7.76 23.18 -92.61
C CYS A 627 8.18 24.03 -91.40
N THR A 628 9.42 23.86 -90.92
CA THR A 628 10.01 24.75 -89.92
C THR A 628 10.69 25.92 -90.62
N THR A 629 10.30 27.14 -90.30
CA THR A 629 10.95 28.36 -90.78
C THR A 629 12.20 28.68 -89.94
N ALA A 630 13.15 29.42 -90.51
CA ALA A 630 14.37 29.80 -89.81
C ALA A 630 14.12 30.66 -88.55
N GLU A 631 12.97 31.34 -88.47
CA GLU A 631 12.56 32.19 -87.34
C GLU A 631 12.01 31.36 -86.16
N GLU A 632 11.53 30.14 -86.41
CA GLU A 632 11.01 29.23 -85.37
C GLU A 632 12.12 28.42 -84.68
N VAL A 633 13.27 28.25 -85.33
CA VAL A 633 14.40 27.44 -84.83
C VAL A 633 14.89 27.85 -83.43
N PRO A 634 15.05 29.15 -83.07
CA PRO A 634 15.41 29.53 -81.70
C PRO A 634 14.37 29.12 -80.65
N THR A 635 13.08 29.17 -81.02
CA THR A 635 11.96 28.79 -80.16
C THR A 635 11.89 27.27 -79.97
N GLN A 636 12.13 26.49 -81.04
CA GLN A 636 12.26 25.03 -80.95
C GLN A 636 13.47 24.63 -80.10
N ILE A 637 14.63 25.26 -80.28
CA ILE A 637 15.85 25.06 -79.46
C ILE A 637 15.57 25.36 -77.97
N PHE A 638 14.82 26.43 -77.68
CA PHE A 638 14.42 26.78 -76.32
C PHE A 638 13.52 25.70 -75.68
N TYR A 639 12.52 25.18 -76.39
CA TYR A 639 11.66 24.14 -75.82
C TYR A 639 12.34 22.76 -75.78
N LEU A 640 13.27 22.45 -76.69
CA LEU A 640 14.13 21.27 -76.61
C LEU A 640 15.03 21.31 -75.35
N ARG A 641 15.61 22.48 -75.03
CA ARG A 641 16.36 22.75 -73.79
C ARG A 641 15.50 22.52 -72.53
N LYS A 642 14.17 22.71 -72.61
CA LYS A 642 13.22 22.46 -71.52
C LYS A 642 12.79 20.98 -71.42
N ILE A 643 12.89 20.20 -72.49
CA ILE A 643 12.65 18.75 -72.49
C ILE A 643 13.84 17.99 -71.85
N GLU A 644 15.08 18.34 -72.20
CA GLU A 644 16.31 17.60 -71.87
C GLU A 644 16.86 17.87 -70.44
N VAL A 645 15.98 17.80 -69.43
CA VAL A 645 16.31 18.06 -68.03
C VAL A 645 17.26 16.99 -67.47
N PRO A 646 18.41 17.36 -66.86
CA PRO A 646 19.37 16.41 -66.33
C PRO A 646 19.05 15.96 -64.89
N ARG A 647 19.53 14.76 -64.52
CA ARG A 647 19.30 14.13 -63.22
C ARG A 647 20.05 14.83 -62.07
N PRO A 648 19.55 14.76 -60.82
CA PRO A 648 20.33 15.12 -59.63
C PRO A 648 21.29 14.00 -59.20
N THR A 649 22.42 14.41 -58.62
CA THR A 649 23.22 13.57 -57.72
C THR A 649 22.37 13.05 -56.53
N PRO A 650 22.69 11.90 -55.92
CA PRO A 650 22.03 11.44 -54.71
C PRO A 650 22.01 12.52 -53.60
N LEU A 651 20.91 12.57 -52.84
CA LEU A 651 20.87 13.28 -51.57
C LEU A 651 21.53 12.39 -50.52
N GLN A 652 22.71 12.78 -50.04
CA GLN A 652 23.17 12.35 -48.72
C GLN A 652 22.33 13.09 -47.66
N PRO A 653 22.01 12.46 -46.52
CA PRO A 653 21.46 13.19 -45.37
C PRO A 653 22.46 14.25 -44.92
N ALA A 654 21.99 15.44 -44.59
CA ALA A 654 22.86 16.55 -44.21
C ALA A 654 23.57 16.26 -42.87
N PRO A 655 24.88 16.51 -42.75
CA PRO A 655 25.56 16.42 -41.46
C PRO A 655 25.02 17.49 -40.51
N LEU A 656 24.75 17.09 -39.27
CA LEU A 656 24.34 18.01 -38.21
C LEU A 656 25.44 19.06 -37.98
N LYS A 657 25.10 20.35 -38.14
CA LYS A 657 26.00 21.45 -37.81
C LYS A 657 26.27 21.47 -36.31
N ARG A 658 27.45 21.03 -35.89
CA ARG A 658 28.07 21.50 -34.64
C ARG A 658 28.87 22.75 -34.98
N SER A 659 28.59 23.85 -34.28
CA SER A 659 29.30 25.12 -34.42
C SER A 659 30.57 25.12 -33.55
N ASP A 660 31.71 25.23 -34.22
CA ASP A 660 32.89 26.02 -33.87
C ASP A 660 33.26 26.18 -32.38
N THR A 661 34.34 25.51 -31.97
CA THR A 661 35.15 25.87 -30.80
C THR A 661 36.14 27.00 -31.16
N PRO A 662 36.30 28.05 -30.34
CA PRO A 662 37.38 29.02 -30.52
C PRO A 662 38.76 28.43 -30.15
N THR A 663 39.82 28.98 -30.74
CA THR A 663 41.23 28.57 -30.57
C THR A 663 41.91 29.21 -29.35
N GLY A 664 42.82 28.50 -28.66
CA GLY A 664 43.56 29.06 -27.52
C GLY A 664 44.69 28.19 -26.93
N GLU A 665 45.79 28.04 -27.69
CA GLU A 665 47.20 27.91 -27.28
C GLU A 665 47.74 26.95 -26.17
N HIS A 666 48.92 26.39 -26.49
CA HIS A 666 50.06 25.99 -25.63
C HIS A 666 49.87 25.11 -24.36
N GLY A 667 50.42 23.88 -24.44
CA GLY A 667 50.81 23.07 -23.27
C GLY A 667 51.51 21.76 -23.65
N SER A 668 52.78 21.58 -23.27
CA SER A 668 53.54 20.32 -23.43
C SER A 668 53.72 19.62 -22.09
N ILE A 669 53.73 18.27 -22.05
CA ILE A 669 54.45 17.39 -21.10
C ILE A 669 54.27 15.90 -21.52
N SER A 670 54.97 14.95 -20.86
CA SER A 670 55.33 13.63 -21.41
C SER A 670 55.03 12.43 -20.49
N ALA A 671 55.06 11.22 -21.09
CA ALA A 671 55.35 9.88 -20.52
C ALA A 671 54.30 9.11 -19.68
N GLY A 672 54.41 7.76 -19.73
CA GLY A 672 53.71 6.77 -18.88
C GLY A 672 52.52 6.05 -19.55
N ASN A 673 52.59 4.90 -20.26
CA ASN A 673 53.40 3.66 -20.26
C ASN A 673 52.70 2.46 -19.56
N THR A 674 52.62 1.29 -20.24
CA THR A 674 52.07 -0.02 -19.81
C THR A 674 50.54 -0.08 -19.48
N THR A 675 49.80 -1.20 -19.61
CA THR A 675 50.15 -2.64 -19.75
C THR A 675 49.15 -3.41 -20.66
N THR A 676 49.41 -4.67 -21.04
CA THR A 676 48.64 -5.47 -22.04
C THR A 676 48.01 -6.78 -21.44
N PRO A 677 47.60 -7.85 -22.18
CA PRO A 677 46.24 -8.46 -22.13
C PRO A 677 46.20 -9.87 -21.44
N PRO A 678 45.04 -10.59 -21.40
CA PRO A 678 44.66 -11.61 -22.42
C PRO A 678 43.13 -11.73 -22.71
N THR A 679 42.59 -12.02 -23.91
CA THR A 679 42.56 -13.26 -24.76
C THR A 679 41.36 -14.23 -24.51
N LEU A 680 40.52 -14.44 -25.54
CA LEU A 680 39.54 -15.54 -25.71
C LEU A 680 40.20 -16.74 -26.46
N PRO A 681 39.68 -17.99 -26.34
CA PRO A 681 39.19 -18.72 -27.54
C PRO A 681 37.96 -19.66 -27.23
N PRO A 682 37.63 -20.77 -27.95
CA PRO A 682 36.44 -20.77 -28.83
C PRO A 682 35.46 -21.98 -28.68
N ILE A 683 34.42 -22.03 -29.54
CA ILE A 683 33.41 -23.11 -29.65
C ILE A 683 33.71 -24.02 -30.86
N PRO A 684 33.33 -25.32 -30.84
CA PRO A 684 32.75 -25.95 -32.05
C PRO A 684 31.59 -26.98 -31.84
N ALA A 685 30.81 -27.17 -32.92
CA ALA A 685 30.10 -28.40 -33.36
C ALA A 685 28.81 -28.95 -32.66
N SER A 686 27.65 -28.58 -33.23
CA SER A 686 26.54 -29.42 -33.79
C SER A 686 26.21 -30.86 -33.28
N GLN A 687 24.93 -31.06 -32.88
CA GLN A 687 23.83 -31.90 -33.49
C GLN A 687 24.13 -33.23 -34.26
N PRO A 688 23.13 -34.13 -34.56
CA PRO A 688 21.69 -34.27 -34.21
C PRO A 688 21.38 -35.73 -33.65
N PRO A 689 20.21 -36.45 -33.78
CA PRO A 689 18.89 -36.16 -34.38
C PRO A 689 17.58 -36.62 -33.67
N SER A 690 16.48 -36.19 -34.31
CA SER A 690 15.01 -36.32 -34.14
C SER A 690 14.30 -37.67 -33.89
N SER A 691 13.07 -37.56 -33.34
CA SER A 691 11.80 -38.25 -33.76
C SER A 691 10.58 -37.67 -32.99
N PHE A 692 9.30 -37.87 -33.34
CA PHE A 692 8.53 -37.50 -34.56
C PHE A 692 7.00 -37.47 -34.15
N SER A 693 6.06 -37.21 -35.08
CA SER A 693 4.56 -37.12 -34.94
C SER A 693 3.83 -38.11 -33.98
N GLY A 694 2.58 -37.88 -33.53
CA GLY A 694 1.58 -36.82 -33.78
C GLY A 694 0.11 -37.34 -33.76
N SER A 695 -0.86 -36.51 -34.20
CA SER A 695 -2.31 -36.78 -34.44
C SER A 695 -3.35 -36.61 -33.30
N ASN A 696 -4.59 -36.27 -33.70
CA ASN A 696 -5.78 -35.86 -32.91
C ASN A 696 -6.91 -36.94 -33.03
N PRO A 697 -8.21 -36.63 -32.74
CA PRO A 697 -8.88 -36.38 -31.45
C PRO A 697 -10.09 -37.33 -31.23
N PHE A 698 -10.86 -37.18 -30.14
CA PHE A 698 -12.34 -37.31 -30.17
C PHE A 698 -13.00 -36.67 -28.93
N SER A 699 -14.27 -36.26 -29.05
CA SER A 699 -15.03 -35.50 -28.03
C SER A 699 -16.08 -36.32 -27.27
N LEU A 700 -16.43 -35.86 -26.07
CA LEU A 700 -17.59 -36.31 -25.27
C LEU A 700 -18.91 -35.69 -25.74
N ALA A 701 -20.03 -36.42 -25.62
CA ALA A 701 -21.24 -36.03 -24.87
C ALA A 701 -22.48 -36.87 -25.22
N THR A 702 -23.20 -37.38 -24.20
CA THR A 702 -24.67 -37.53 -24.13
C THR A 702 -25.09 -37.67 -22.65
N SER A 703 -26.40 -37.62 -22.36
CA SER A 703 -26.95 -37.17 -21.07
C SER A 703 -28.01 -38.08 -20.44
N ASP A 704 -27.97 -38.15 -19.10
CA ASP A 704 -29.10 -38.16 -18.15
C ASP A 704 -30.10 -39.35 -18.12
N GLY A 705 -30.75 -39.56 -16.96
CA GLY A 705 -31.86 -40.48 -16.73
C GLY A 705 -31.60 -41.65 -15.75
N GLY A 706 -32.40 -41.72 -14.67
CA GLY A 706 -32.58 -42.92 -13.81
C GLY A 706 -34.09 -43.19 -13.60
N PRO A 707 -34.55 -43.89 -12.53
CA PRO A 707 -33.86 -44.70 -11.52
C PRO A 707 -34.21 -46.20 -11.79
N PRO A 708 -34.96 -47.05 -11.01
CA PRO A 708 -35.19 -47.18 -9.56
C PRO A 708 -35.12 -48.65 -9.00
N TYR A 709 -35.54 -48.78 -7.72
CA TYR A 709 -35.94 -50.01 -6.98
C TYR A 709 -34.87 -50.85 -6.25
N ALA A 710 -35.31 -51.40 -5.11
CA ALA A 710 -34.45 -51.83 -3.99
C ALA A 710 -34.62 -53.31 -3.61
N THR A 711 -33.64 -53.86 -2.89
CA THR A 711 -33.89 -54.73 -1.72
C THR A 711 -32.64 -54.87 -0.85
N GLY A 712 -32.84 -54.96 0.48
CA GLY A 712 -31.88 -55.56 1.42
C GLY A 712 -32.38 -56.93 1.87
N PRO A 713 -32.03 -57.46 3.07
CA PRO A 713 -31.18 -56.85 4.12
C PRO A 713 -30.17 -57.81 4.81
N GLY A 714 -29.40 -57.26 5.76
CA GLY A 714 -28.77 -58.00 6.88
C GLY A 714 -27.32 -58.47 6.67
N ALA A 715 -26.52 -58.75 7.70
CA ALA A 715 -26.62 -58.45 9.15
C ALA A 715 -25.28 -58.82 9.84
N PHE A 716 -25.17 -58.60 11.17
CA PHE A 716 -24.12 -59.06 12.09
C PHE A 716 -22.71 -58.42 12.05
N LEU A 717 -22.53 -57.48 13.00
CA LEU A 717 -21.37 -57.38 13.90
C LEU A 717 -21.36 -58.58 14.88
N PRO A 718 -20.22 -59.02 15.48
CA PRO A 718 -19.59 -58.26 16.57
C PRO A 718 -18.04 -58.30 16.69
N GLN A 719 -17.58 -57.59 17.73
CA GLN A 719 -16.33 -57.62 18.48
C GLN A 719 -15.54 -58.96 18.49
N ASP A 720 -14.24 -59.03 18.78
CA ASP A 720 -13.46 -58.35 19.85
C ASP A 720 -11.92 -58.41 19.58
N GLY A 721 -11.08 -57.94 20.53
CA GLY A 721 -9.81 -58.67 20.78
C GLY A 721 -8.42 -58.01 20.53
N ASN A 722 -8.15 -56.87 21.19
CA ASN A 722 -6.93 -56.63 21.99
C ASN A 722 -5.49 -57.01 21.50
N SER A 723 -4.60 -56.00 21.44
CA SER A 723 -3.17 -55.98 21.89
C SER A 723 -1.97 -56.50 21.05
N HIS A 724 -0.81 -55.87 21.35
CA HIS A 724 0.61 -56.29 21.19
C HIS A 724 1.36 -56.20 19.83
N SER A 725 2.21 -55.17 19.71
CA SER A 725 3.59 -55.20 19.16
C SER A 725 4.54 -55.95 20.15
N PRO A 726 5.82 -56.37 19.85
CA PRO A 726 6.81 -55.69 18.98
C PRO A 726 7.90 -56.51 18.19
N THR A 727 8.42 -55.85 17.13
CA THR A 727 9.83 -55.67 16.63
C THR A 727 10.93 -56.79 16.58
N PHE A 728 11.81 -56.64 15.56
CA PHE A 728 13.15 -57.24 15.30
C PHE A 728 13.20 -58.73 14.83
N ALA A 729 14.13 -59.25 13.99
CA ALA A 729 15.10 -58.79 12.96
C ALA A 729 16.45 -59.55 13.08
N SER A 730 17.06 -60.01 11.97
CA SER A 730 18.54 -60.18 11.78
C SER A 730 18.94 -60.72 10.38
N THR A 731 20.11 -60.27 9.91
CA THR A 731 20.90 -60.70 8.71
C THR A 731 22.07 -61.63 9.15
N PRO A 732 23.07 -62.05 8.31
CA PRO A 732 23.31 -61.94 6.84
C PRO A 732 23.32 -63.38 6.21
N PRO A 733 24.33 -64.01 5.54
CA PRO A 733 25.52 -63.56 4.77
C PRO A 733 25.92 -64.32 3.46
N ALA A 734 26.87 -63.72 2.73
CA ALA A 734 28.01 -64.32 2.00
C ALA A 734 27.94 -64.94 0.56
N THR A 735 29.07 -64.71 -0.16
CA THR A 735 29.73 -65.53 -1.22
C THR A 735 29.22 -65.63 -2.68
N ARG A 736 29.67 -64.64 -3.50
CA ARG A 736 30.53 -64.77 -4.73
C ARG A 736 30.38 -65.93 -5.76
N HIS A 737 30.16 -65.53 -7.04
CA HIS A 737 30.82 -66.01 -8.30
C HIS A 737 30.57 -67.45 -8.83
N PRO A 738 30.96 -67.82 -10.09
CA PRO A 738 31.16 -67.05 -11.35
C PRO A 738 30.64 -67.74 -12.66
N GLY A 739 30.66 -67.00 -13.80
CA GLY A 739 30.88 -67.54 -15.16
C GLY A 739 29.68 -68.19 -15.90
N LEU A 740 29.80 -68.61 -17.17
CA LEU A 740 30.85 -68.36 -18.19
C LEU A 740 30.35 -68.74 -19.62
N ASP A 741 30.71 -67.92 -20.60
CA ASP A 741 30.97 -68.20 -22.04
C ASP A 741 30.01 -68.91 -23.03
N GLN A 742 30.43 -68.77 -24.30
CA GLN A 742 29.98 -69.24 -25.63
C GLN A 742 29.70 -70.77 -25.75
N ALA A 743 29.26 -71.39 -26.87
CA ALA A 743 29.48 -71.09 -28.29
C ALA A 743 28.64 -71.94 -29.30
N LEU A 744 28.81 -71.67 -30.63
CA LEU A 744 28.63 -72.55 -31.83
C LEU A 744 27.18 -73.05 -32.16
N PHE A 745 26.62 -72.91 -33.37
CA PHE A 745 27.04 -73.51 -34.66
C PHE A 745 26.33 -72.85 -35.91
N SER A 746 26.63 -73.30 -37.15
CA SER A 746 26.12 -72.77 -38.45
C SER A 746 26.06 -73.88 -39.54
N PRO A 747 25.55 -73.70 -40.80
CA PRO A 747 24.85 -72.55 -41.43
C PRO A 747 23.33 -72.80 -41.70
N PRO A 748 22.85 -73.61 -42.69
CA PRO A 748 22.85 -73.55 -44.19
C PRO A 748 21.45 -73.20 -44.82
N ASP A 749 21.21 -72.86 -46.11
CA ASP A 749 22.02 -72.24 -47.21
C ASP A 749 21.13 -71.80 -48.44
N PHE A 750 21.74 -71.23 -49.49
CA PHE A 750 21.28 -71.05 -50.91
C PHE A 750 19.80 -70.71 -51.29
N ASN A 751 19.55 -69.42 -51.58
CA ASN A 751 19.23 -68.85 -52.91
C ASN A 751 18.43 -69.65 -53.98
N ARG A 752 17.35 -69.07 -54.59
CA ARG A 752 17.25 -68.64 -56.03
C ARG A 752 15.82 -68.61 -56.66
N SER A 753 15.60 -67.66 -57.59
CA SER A 753 14.69 -67.68 -58.78
C SER A 753 13.25 -67.11 -58.72
N ASN A 754 12.99 -66.13 -59.59
CA ASN A 754 11.72 -65.78 -60.29
C ASN A 754 11.43 -66.85 -61.40
N PRO A 755 10.30 -66.94 -62.19
CA PRO A 755 9.58 -65.81 -62.84
C PRO A 755 8.08 -65.99 -63.32
N LEU A 756 7.59 -64.99 -64.09
CA LEU A 756 6.61 -65.04 -65.22
C LEU A 756 5.04 -64.93 -65.05
N ARG A 757 4.50 -63.83 -65.65
CA ARG A 757 3.35 -63.71 -66.61
C ARG A 757 1.85 -63.93 -66.22
N SER A 758 1.04 -62.86 -66.36
CA SER A 758 0.08 -62.57 -67.49
C SER A 758 -1.41 -62.27 -67.22
N ARG A 759 -2.03 -61.60 -68.22
CA ARG A 759 -3.47 -61.29 -68.49
C ARG A 759 -4.08 -59.99 -67.91
N SER A 760 -5.21 -59.57 -68.49
CA SER A 760 -5.59 -58.15 -68.77
C SER A 760 -7.13 -57.90 -68.70
N PRO A 761 -7.77 -56.83 -69.24
CA PRO A 761 -8.72 -55.98 -68.49
C PRO A 761 -10.16 -55.99 -69.10
N PRO A 762 -11.00 -54.94 -68.92
CA PRO A 762 -10.98 -53.71 -69.76
C PRO A 762 -11.19 -52.42 -68.90
N ASP A 763 -11.56 -51.20 -69.33
CA ASP A 763 -12.01 -50.60 -70.61
C ASP A 763 -11.83 -49.03 -70.60
N LEU A 764 -12.27 -48.31 -71.66
CA LEU A 764 -12.49 -46.84 -71.83
C LEU A 764 -11.26 -45.90 -71.62
N ALA A 765 -10.58 -45.37 -72.64
CA ALA A 765 -10.97 -44.36 -73.67
C ALA A 765 -11.11 -42.92 -73.12
N LYS A 766 -10.54 -41.83 -73.67
CA LYS A 766 -9.72 -41.46 -74.87
C LYS A 766 -9.09 -40.05 -74.57
N ASP A 767 -8.10 -39.41 -75.23
CA ASP A 767 -7.18 -39.57 -76.40
C ASP A 767 -5.84 -38.83 -76.03
N ASP A 768 -4.64 -39.03 -76.62
CA ASP A 768 -4.10 -38.83 -78.00
C ASP A 768 -4.02 -37.34 -78.43
N ALA A 769 -2.94 -36.70 -78.94
CA ALA A 769 -1.47 -36.87 -79.11
C ALA A 769 -1.00 -35.63 -79.95
N GLY A 770 0.27 -35.26 -80.21
CA GLY A 770 1.59 -35.69 -79.72
C GLY A 770 2.74 -35.40 -80.75
N VAL A 771 3.94 -34.98 -80.29
CA VAL A 771 5.27 -34.97 -81.01
C VAL A 771 5.43 -33.99 -82.21
N GLY A 772 6.58 -33.36 -82.51
CA GLY A 772 7.85 -33.16 -81.77
C GLY A 772 9.09 -32.80 -82.67
N VAL A 773 10.23 -32.49 -82.03
CA VAL A 773 11.64 -32.77 -82.46
C VAL A 773 12.32 -31.93 -83.60
N ASP A 774 13.12 -30.93 -83.14
CA ASP A 774 14.55 -30.63 -83.43
C ASP A 774 15.17 -30.08 -84.76
N ILE A 775 16.31 -29.40 -84.53
CA ILE A 775 17.52 -29.14 -85.38
C ILE A 775 17.66 -27.82 -86.20
N ASP A 776 18.93 -27.41 -86.36
CA ASP A 776 19.47 -26.05 -86.56
C ASP A 776 20.30 -25.91 -87.87
N HIS A 777 20.56 -24.65 -88.30
CA HIS A 777 21.75 -24.12 -89.00
C HIS A 777 21.53 -23.05 -90.11
N SER A 778 21.78 -21.79 -89.72
CA SER A 778 22.86 -20.89 -90.23
C SER A 778 23.02 -20.46 -91.71
N ASN A 779 23.51 -19.21 -91.85
CA ASN A 779 24.35 -18.61 -92.93
C ASN A 779 23.71 -17.84 -94.14
N PRO A 780 24.44 -16.85 -94.74
CA PRO A 780 23.85 -15.51 -94.95
C PRO A 780 24.25 -14.79 -96.28
N PHE A 781 24.22 -13.44 -96.27
CA PHE A 781 24.65 -12.42 -97.27
C PHE A 781 23.66 -12.00 -98.37
N GLY A 782 23.26 -10.72 -98.31
CA GLY A 782 22.60 -9.93 -99.35
C GLY A 782 22.54 -8.45 -98.91
N SER A 783 22.80 -7.49 -99.79
CA SER A 783 23.15 -6.11 -99.41
C SER A 783 22.01 -5.08 -99.51
N SER A 784 22.13 -4.01 -98.71
CA SER A 784 21.19 -2.88 -98.54
C SER A 784 21.06 -1.96 -99.78
N PRO A 785 20.04 -1.06 -99.83
CA PRO A 785 20.34 0.33 -99.47
C PRO A 785 19.24 1.15 -98.75
N ARG A 786 19.44 1.33 -97.44
CA ARG A 786 19.05 2.48 -96.56
C ARG A 786 17.55 2.82 -96.30
N PRO A 787 17.22 3.47 -95.15
CA PRO A 787 15.92 3.32 -94.52
C PRO A 787 15.11 4.62 -94.32
N ASN A 788 13.92 4.45 -93.73
CA ASN A 788 12.99 5.49 -93.29
C ASN A 788 13.37 6.06 -91.90
N MET A 789 12.96 7.30 -91.59
CA MET A 789 13.34 8.01 -90.36
C MET A 789 12.73 7.45 -89.07
N ASP A 790 11.68 6.62 -89.15
CA ASP A 790 11.02 6.05 -87.97
C ASP A 790 11.91 5.04 -87.21
N GLU A 791 12.83 4.34 -87.90
CA GLU A 791 13.78 3.41 -87.26
C GLU A 791 14.76 4.14 -86.31
N LEU A 792 15.05 5.42 -86.57
CA LEU A 792 15.93 6.26 -85.76
C LEU A 792 15.37 6.57 -84.35
N PHE A 793 14.07 6.35 -84.12
CA PHE A 793 13.46 6.40 -82.79
C PHE A 793 13.41 5.04 -82.07
N ALA A 794 13.53 3.92 -82.80
CA ALA A 794 13.48 2.58 -82.23
C ALA A 794 14.84 2.14 -81.66
N ASP A 795 15.91 2.26 -82.46
CA ASP A 795 17.28 1.81 -82.13
C ASP A 795 17.91 2.53 -80.93
N LEU A 796 17.29 3.60 -80.43
CA LEU A 796 17.71 4.35 -79.25
C LEU A 796 17.18 3.79 -77.91
N THR A 797 16.45 2.67 -77.92
CA THR A 797 15.73 2.17 -76.72
C THR A 797 16.03 0.73 -76.28
N ASN A 798 16.64 -0.13 -77.10
CA ASN A 798 16.98 -1.51 -76.72
C ASN A 798 18.40 -1.90 -77.16
N GLN A 799 19.28 -2.11 -76.19
CA GLN A 799 20.44 -3.01 -76.31
C GLN A 799 20.86 -3.45 -74.90
N ASP A 800 21.11 -4.74 -74.74
CA ASP A 800 21.17 -5.40 -73.43
C ASP A 800 22.45 -5.12 -72.63
N VAL A 801 22.36 -5.35 -71.32
CA VAL A 801 23.49 -5.25 -70.38
C VAL A 801 23.72 -6.62 -69.75
N GLU A 802 24.80 -7.28 -70.18
CA GLU A 802 25.40 -8.43 -69.49
C GLU A 802 26.57 -7.98 -68.59
N PRO A 803 26.96 -8.77 -67.58
CA PRO A 803 27.47 -8.21 -66.32
C PRO A 803 28.96 -7.88 -66.29
N VAL A 804 29.31 -7.01 -65.33
CA VAL A 804 30.68 -6.82 -64.81
C VAL A 804 30.64 -7.10 -63.31
N GLU A 805 31.58 -7.92 -62.84
CA GLU A 805 31.75 -8.27 -61.42
C GLU A 805 32.38 -7.12 -60.60
N GLU A 806 32.40 -7.30 -59.26
CA GLU A 806 33.02 -6.47 -58.20
C GLU A 806 32.11 -5.50 -57.41
N ILE A 807 31.50 -6.01 -56.32
CA ILE A 807 31.31 -5.23 -55.07
C ILE A 807 31.58 -6.12 -53.84
N SER A 808 32.85 -6.41 -53.55
CA SER A 808 33.29 -6.99 -52.27
C SER A 808 33.33 -5.93 -51.14
N HIS A 809 33.80 -4.73 -51.46
CA HIS A 809 34.17 -3.70 -50.48
C HIS A 809 33.02 -2.92 -49.83
N ALA A 810 31.76 -3.08 -50.26
CA ALA A 810 30.64 -2.41 -49.61
C ALA A 810 30.26 -3.02 -48.24
N ASN A 811 30.53 -4.31 -48.03
CA ASN A 811 30.12 -5.00 -46.82
C ASN A 811 31.07 -4.74 -45.63
N GLU A 812 32.38 -4.59 -45.88
CA GLU A 812 33.35 -4.20 -44.84
C GLU A 812 33.01 -2.82 -44.23
N ALA A 813 32.63 -1.85 -45.07
CA ALA A 813 32.25 -0.52 -44.63
C ALA A 813 30.96 -0.51 -43.78
N LEU A 814 30.06 -1.49 -43.97
CA LEU A 814 28.80 -1.59 -43.24
C LEU A 814 28.99 -2.20 -41.85
N GLU A 815 29.86 -3.20 -41.70
CA GLU A 815 30.16 -3.80 -40.39
C GLU A 815 30.95 -2.84 -39.49
N ALA A 816 31.94 -2.11 -40.05
CA ALA A 816 32.72 -1.12 -39.31
C ALA A 816 31.86 -0.02 -38.65
N LEU A 817 30.74 0.37 -39.30
CA LEU A 817 29.79 1.33 -38.74
C LEU A 817 28.90 0.74 -37.63
N LYS A 818 28.53 -0.55 -37.71
CA LYS A 818 27.77 -1.23 -36.64
C LYS A 818 28.60 -1.39 -35.37
N THR A 819 29.88 -1.71 -35.49
CA THR A 819 30.75 -1.88 -34.30
C THR A 819 30.90 -0.58 -33.50
N ALA A 820 30.91 0.57 -34.19
CA ALA A 820 31.04 1.88 -33.55
C ALA A 820 29.82 2.31 -32.74
N GLN A 821 28.61 1.87 -33.10
CA GLN A 821 27.36 2.32 -32.47
C GLN A 821 27.02 1.63 -31.14
N ASN A 822 27.53 0.41 -30.89
CA ASN A 822 27.26 -0.34 -29.67
C ASN A 822 28.13 0.02 -28.46
N CYS A 823 29.05 0.99 -28.59
CA CYS A 823 29.97 1.38 -27.50
C CYS A 823 29.62 2.69 -26.77
N SER A 824 28.59 3.44 -27.17
CA SER A 824 28.26 4.76 -26.57
C SER A 824 27.07 4.77 -25.59
N SER A 825 26.58 3.61 -25.15
CA SER A 825 25.34 3.49 -24.35
C SER A 825 25.56 2.76 -23.02
N ARG A 826 26.64 3.11 -22.29
CA ARG A 826 26.88 2.54 -20.95
C ARG A 826 27.66 3.44 -19.99
N ASP A 827 27.34 4.73 -19.94
CA ASP A 827 27.66 5.56 -18.78
C ASP A 827 26.68 6.72 -18.60
N ARG A 828 26.65 7.31 -17.39
CA ARG A 828 25.72 8.34 -16.87
C ARG A 828 24.31 7.90 -16.47
N SER A 829 24.24 7.31 -15.28
CA SER A 829 23.14 7.55 -14.35
C SER A 829 23.70 7.98 -12.99
N MET A 830 23.64 9.28 -12.64
CA MET A 830 23.49 9.81 -11.27
C MET A 830 23.52 11.34 -11.22
N SER A 831 22.85 11.88 -10.19
CA SER A 831 23.02 13.20 -9.54
C SER A 831 23.12 14.47 -10.40
N GLU A 832 22.11 15.33 -10.24
CA GLU A 832 22.34 16.78 -10.11
C GLU A 832 21.47 17.33 -8.97
N SER A 833 21.94 18.35 -8.26
CA SER A 833 21.26 18.90 -7.07
C SER A 833 21.77 20.30 -6.70
N ARG A 834 20.81 21.20 -6.42
CA ARG A 834 20.87 22.33 -5.47
C ARG A 834 21.75 23.58 -5.74
N ASP A 835 21.05 24.71 -5.56
CA ASP A 835 21.41 25.95 -4.82
C ASP A 835 22.30 27.03 -5.48
N GLY A 836 21.96 28.31 -5.18
CA GLY A 836 22.69 29.54 -5.55
C GLY A 836 21.82 30.56 -6.34
N LEU A 837 20.93 31.37 -5.76
CA LEU A 837 21.04 32.51 -4.81
C LEU A 837 21.30 33.90 -5.44
N GLY A 838 20.54 34.90 -4.95
CA GLY A 838 20.69 36.35 -5.21
C GLY A 838 19.51 36.96 -6.01
N ASP A 839 19.03 38.18 -5.74
CA ASP A 839 19.11 39.00 -4.52
C ASP A 839 17.90 39.97 -4.49
N ALA A 840 17.60 40.62 -3.36
CA ALA A 840 16.33 41.31 -3.12
C ALA A 840 16.36 42.85 -3.36
N HIS A 841 15.29 43.38 -3.93
CA HIS A 841 14.87 44.78 -3.78
C HIS A 841 13.33 44.90 -3.83
N GLN A 842 12.79 46.10 -3.64
CA GLN A 842 11.53 46.34 -2.91
C GLN A 842 10.68 47.45 -3.57
N GLU A 843 9.38 47.23 -3.81
CA GLU A 843 8.33 48.28 -3.75
C GLU A 843 6.85 47.77 -3.72
N ASN A 844 6.07 48.35 -2.80
CA ASN A 844 4.62 48.71 -2.75
C ASN A 844 3.53 48.02 -3.63
N GLY A 845 2.37 47.65 -3.03
CA GLY A 845 1.15 47.26 -3.79
C GLY A 845 -0.12 46.80 -3.01
N LEU A 846 -0.80 47.73 -2.32
CA LEU A 846 -2.22 47.75 -1.82
C LEU A 846 -3.21 46.55 -1.98
N MET A 847 -3.96 46.28 -0.90
CA MET A 847 -5.40 45.86 -0.79
C MET A 847 -5.90 44.58 -1.53
N ASP A 848 -6.95 43.87 -1.10
CA ASP A 848 -7.88 44.05 0.04
C ASP A 848 -8.34 42.67 0.58
N GLY A 849 -9.07 42.62 1.71
CA GLY A 849 -9.53 41.33 2.27
C GLY A 849 -10.83 41.39 3.07
N LEU A 850 -11.74 40.44 2.79
CA LEU A 850 -12.96 40.18 3.57
C LEU A 850 -13.21 38.67 3.68
N GLY A 851 -13.64 38.24 4.86
CA GLY A 851 -14.18 36.91 5.12
C GLY A 851 -15.35 37.00 6.10
N GLN A 852 -16.27 36.03 6.07
CA GLN A 852 -17.42 35.97 6.97
C GLN A 852 -17.70 34.53 7.44
N SER A 853 -18.21 34.43 8.66
CA SER A 853 -18.58 33.18 9.34
C SER A 853 -19.53 33.51 10.50
N GLY A 854 -20.60 32.74 10.70
CA GLY A 854 -21.48 32.89 11.88
C GLY A 854 -22.83 32.21 11.70
N ASN A 855 -23.29 31.51 12.74
CA ASN A 855 -24.54 30.75 12.80
C ASN A 855 -25.57 31.40 13.73
N ASP A 856 -26.85 31.15 13.42
CA ASP A 856 -28.01 30.89 14.30
C ASP A 856 -28.26 31.75 15.56
N ALA A 857 -29.45 32.37 15.58
CA ALA A 857 -30.22 32.70 16.79
C ALA A 857 -31.74 32.71 16.46
N THR A 858 -32.59 32.40 17.44
CA THR A 858 -34.03 32.09 17.24
C THR A 858 -35.00 33.11 17.85
N ASN A 859 -36.06 33.47 17.12
CA ASN A 859 -37.43 33.81 17.57
C ASN A 859 -38.30 34.01 16.30
N ALA A 860 -39.46 33.37 16.07
CA ALA A 860 -40.67 33.21 16.87
C ALA A 860 -41.69 34.36 16.73
N LEU A 861 -42.67 34.18 15.83
CA LEU A 861 -44.09 34.60 15.96
C LEU A 861 -44.93 33.99 14.82
N GLU A 862 -46.14 33.52 15.14
CA GLU A 862 -47.18 33.04 14.21
C GLU A 862 -48.11 34.23 13.84
N ASP A 863 -48.91 34.22 12.77
CA ASP A 863 -50.21 33.51 12.64
C ASP A 863 -50.75 33.57 11.17
N GLU A 864 -51.98 33.09 10.95
CA GLU A 864 -52.78 33.05 9.70
C GLU A 864 -52.36 32.04 8.60
N PHE A 865 -52.79 30.77 8.73
CA PHE A 865 -53.93 30.24 7.93
C PHE A 865 -54.42 28.84 8.36
N LEU A 866 -55.47 28.82 9.19
CA LEU A 866 -56.58 27.84 9.35
C LEU A 866 -56.44 26.33 9.02
N SER A 867 -56.92 25.54 10.02
CA SER A 867 -57.54 24.19 9.98
C SER A 867 -56.64 22.95 10.05
#